data_AF-A0A800AF03-F1
#
_entry.id   AF-A0A800AF03-F1
#
_cell.length_a   1.000
_cell.length_b   1.000
_cell.length_c   1.000
_cell.angle_alpha   90.00
_cell.angle_beta   90.00
_cell.angle_gamma   90.00
#
_symmetry.space_group_name_H-M   'P 1'
#
loop_
_entity.id
_entity.type
_entity.pdbx_description
1 polymer ?
#
loop_
_entity_poly.entity_id
_entity_poly.type
_entity_poly.pdbx_seq_one_letter_code
_entity_poly.pdbx_strand_id
1 'polypeptide(L)'
;MKNKKLAVVIILSWLLCPIAFNPSHSAEDPKISTVLPMNSAAVSDDALATRFNPAGLGIERSFNGYYLRTYRGESARDDAIFLSAWRNGFSAEFATTPDGIDFRRYTLSDGSRLGSVYIGTGYSWFTSENEEYDKLSFWQIGMRYHRRYFSIGAVCGNLTFGELLFWRETSRPKISGKELPRVYDLGIAFRPGTSRLTLSVDARHQDGVKGFDFNYILEIQPIRGLLVRGALDGNKNFNFLFGLNFGQVGFGTYNTFDGIGRHQDGIGYLYFSQAAHPTYIRRKKIVEADLSEIESVLKSAKTDESIVGAILKLRGADYGIGRLQEVRDAILDFKKSGKKVLCYASSSGTGNYLVASACDKIVLHPSGEVRLIGIRAESTFYKGALDKLGVRADLEHIGKYKSASEPWTRESMSPAHREALDSLLDELFEQLTHAIAEGRGFSVAELKGKIDYGPYTATEALNAGLVDELAYDGEIEEISQKLMGGKYPILKATEYQRIQRYEYEWRKPPPKIALIYAEGMIVSGKSLKNPLTGSKMMGAKTITKAIKTARLDSSVKAIVLRIDSSGGFIQPSDSIWREVALAKAQKPLIVSMADVAASGGYYIAAPADVIVAEPGTITGSIGVISGKYSLKGLYDKIGIKKEILKRGKYADFYTDYGDYPKEEQAIIKKQIKLLYDDFVHKVAQGRNMTDAEVDKIGRGRVWTGSQAKAVGLVDRIGGLDLAISIAKERAGLKKEAEVQIIRLPKPDIFSRLFDFKLVRAMLPSSEFQISTEARKILGLLPRHRIFMLMPYQIKIH
;
A
#
# COMPACT_ATOMS: atom_id res chain seq x y z
N MET A 1 -15.26 15.00 -23.06
CA MET A 1 -16.70 15.31 -23.19
C MET A 1 -17.54 14.21 -23.85
N LYS A 2 -16.98 13.30 -24.67
CA LYS A 2 -17.74 12.22 -25.34
C LYS A 2 -18.37 11.17 -24.39
N ASN A 3 -17.77 10.88 -23.22
CA ASN A 3 -18.32 9.89 -22.28
C ASN A 3 -19.53 10.36 -21.43
N LYS A 4 -19.81 11.68 -21.37
CA LYS A 4 -20.99 12.19 -20.62
C LYS A 4 -22.29 12.00 -21.40
N LYS A 5 -22.23 12.03 -22.74
CA LYS A 5 -23.41 11.84 -23.61
C LYS A 5 -23.89 10.38 -23.60
N LEU A 6 -22.97 9.40 -23.57
CA LEU A 6 -23.34 7.99 -23.54
C LEU A 6 -24.07 7.60 -22.24
N ALA A 7 -23.62 8.10 -21.09
CA ALA A 7 -24.28 7.85 -19.81
C ALA A 7 -25.68 8.49 -19.74
N VAL A 8 -25.85 9.71 -20.28
CA VAL A 8 -27.16 10.38 -20.33
C VAL A 8 -28.10 9.69 -21.30
N VAL A 9 -27.62 9.19 -22.44
CA VAL A 9 -28.41 8.41 -23.40
C VAL A 9 -28.85 7.07 -22.81
N ILE A 10 -28.00 6.39 -22.04
CA ILE A 10 -28.36 5.15 -21.34
C ILE A 10 -29.37 5.40 -20.21
N ILE A 11 -29.22 6.50 -19.45
CA ILE A 11 -30.17 6.90 -18.40
C ILE A 11 -31.55 7.25 -18.99
N LEU A 12 -31.59 7.94 -20.13
CA LEU A 12 -32.83 8.28 -20.84
C LEU A 12 -33.48 7.07 -21.51
N SER A 13 -32.71 6.13 -22.05
CA SER A 13 -33.29 4.89 -22.62
C SER A 13 -33.83 3.93 -21.55
N TRP A 14 -33.32 3.99 -20.32
CA TRP A 14 -33.85 3.24 -19.16
C TRP A 14 -35.15 3.85 -18.60
N LEU A 15 -35.26 5.19 -18.57
CA LEU A 15 -36.49 5.90 -18.18
C LEU A 15 -37.61 5.78 -19.23
N LEU A 16 -37.30 5.32 -20.44
CA LEU A 16 -38.22 5.17 -21.57
C LEU A 16 -38.60 3.70 -21.85
N CYS A 17 -38.41 2.79 -20.88
CA CYS A 17 -38.99 1.45 -21.00
C CYS A 17 -40.50 1.60 -21.24
N PRO A 18 -41.07 1.05 -22.32
CA PRO A 18 -42.50 1.18 -22.56
C PRO A 18 -43.21 0.46 -21.41
N ILE A 19 -43.86 1.23 -20.53
CA ILE A 19 -44.86 0.70 -19.60
C ILE A 19 -46.06 0.33 -20.47
N ALA A 20 -45.97 -0.83 -21.13
CA ALA A 20 -47.08 -1.38 -21.90
C ALA A 20 -48.09 -1.92 -20.91
N PHE A 21 -49.14 -1.14 -20.64
CA PHE A 21 -50.29 -1.54 -19.85
C PHE A 21 -51.10 -2.59 -20.61
N ASN A 22 -50.77 -3.88 -20.43
CA ASN A 22 -51.61 -4.97 -20.89
C ASN A 22 -52.17 -5.74 -19.68
N PRO A 23 -53.45 -5.57 -19.32
CA PRO A 23 -54.03 -6.25 -18.18
C PRO A 23 -54.51 -7.63 -18.63
N SER A 24 -53.69 -8.67 -18.50
CA SER A 24 -54.18 -10.04 -18.64
C SER A 24 -53.27 -11.08 -17.97
N HIS A 25 -53.86 -11.81 -17.00
CA HIS A 25 -53.45 -13.13 -16.49
C HIS A 25 -51.97 -13.35 -16.16
N SER A 26 -51.39 -12.53 -15.28
CA SER A 26 -50.09 -12.82 -14.66
C SER A 26 -50.22 -13.80 -13.49
N ALA A 27 -49.24 -14.69 -13.31
CA ALA A 27 -49.12 -15.49 -12.09
C ALA A 27 -48.69 -14.62 -10.89
N GLU A 28 -49.00 -15.04 -9.66
CA GLU A 28 -48.39 -14.46 -8.46
C GLU A 28 -46.93 -14.94 -8.33
N ASP A 29 -46.05 -14.07 -7.85
CA ASP A 29 -44.65 -14.41 -7.55
C ASP A 29 -44.64 -15.45 -6.40
N PRO A 30 -43.81 -16.52 -6.45
CA PRO A 30 -43.76 -17.50 -5.38
C PRO A 30 -43.43 -16.84 -4.04
N LYS A 31 -44.31 -17.01 -3.05
CA LYS A 31 -44.10 -16.46 -1.69
C LYS A 31 -43.00 -17.24 -0.99
N ILE A 32 -41.97 -16.53 -0.53
CA ILE A 32 -40.88 -17.09 0.28
C ILE A 32 -41.35 -17.10 1.74
N SER A 33 -41.16 -18.22 2.45
CA SER A 33 -41.57 -18.35 3.86
C SER A 33 -40.73 -17.49 4.79
N THR A 34 -39.45 -17.31 4.47
CA THR A 34 -38.58 -16.44 5.26
C THR A 34 -38.95 -14.97 5.05
N VAL A 35 -39.35 -14.30 6.13
CA VAL A 35 -39.62 -12.85 6.09
C VAL A 35 -38.30 -12.10 5.91
N LEU A 36 -38.14 -11.43 4.77
CA LEU A 36 -36.92 -10.64 4.52
C LEU A 36 -37.03 -9.24 5.13
N PRO A 37 -35.93 -8.70 5.70
CA PRO A 37 -35.95 -7.35 6.24
C PRO A 37 -36.14 -6.35 5.11
N MET A 38 -37.11 -5.45 5.23
CA MET A 38 -37.35 -4.41 4.23
C MET A 38 -36.07 -3.57 4.03
N ASN A 39 -35.61 -3.50 2.78
CA ASN A 39 -34.38 -2.84 2.40
C ASN A 39 -34.57 -2.11 1.07
N SER A 40 -33.77 -1.07 0.85
CA SER A 40 -33.89 -0.22 -0.32
C SER A 40 -32.96 -0.66 -1.45
N ALA A 41 -33.47 -0.66 -2.68
CA ALA A 41 -32.67 -0.83 -3.90
C ALA A 41 -31.56 0.24 -4.01
N ALA A 42 -31.74 1.41 -3.39
CA ALA A 42 -30.75 2.48 -3.36
C ALA A 42 -29.70 2.36 -2.24
N VAL A 43 -29.92 1.51 -1.24
CA VAL A 43 -29.03 1.42 -0.06
C VAL A 43 -28.25 0.13 -0.02
N SER A 44 -28.84 -0.99 -0.46
CA SER A 44 -28.26 -2.33 -0.33
C SER A 44 -26.84 -2.44 -0.91
N ASP A 45 -25.85 -2.65 -0.04
CA ASP A 45 -24.41 -2.75 -0.33
C ASP A 45 -23.69 -3.92 0.38
N ASP A 46 -24.43 -4.87 0.95
CA ASP A 46 -23.90 -6.06 1.63
C ASP A 46 -24.38 -7.36 0.96
N ALA A 47 -24.25 -8.53 1.63
CA ALA A 47 -24.70 -9.81 1.07
C ALA A 47 -26.21 -9.84 0.73
N LEU A 48 -27.05 -9.02 1.37
CA LEU A 48 -28.47 -8.90 1.00
C LEU A 48 -28.67 -8.19 -0.35
N ALA A 49 -27.64 -7.50 -0.88
CA ALA A 49 -27.67 -6.94 -2.23
C ALA A 49 -27.94 -8.00 -3.30
N THR A 50 -27.56 -9.26 -3.05
CA THR A 50 -27.93 -10.42 -3.87
C THR A 50 -29.43 -10.50 -4.14
N ARG A 51 -30.28 -10.08 -3.18
CA ARG A 51 -31.74 -10.10 -3.33
C ARG A 51 -32.33 -8.76 -3.73
N PHE A 52 -31.84 -7.67 -3.15
CA PHE A 52 -32.47 -6.34 -3.29
C PHE A 52 -31.94 -5.50 -4.44
N ASN A 53 -30.65 -5.58 -4.75
CA ASN A 53 -30.04 -4.92 -5.91
C ASN A 53 -28.62 -5.46 -6.15
N PRO A 54 -28.40 -6.34 -7.14
CA PRO A 54 -27.09 -6.96 -7.34
C PRO A 54 -25.97 -5.95 -7.66
N ALA A 55 -26.31 -4.73 -8.12
CA ALA A 55 -25.33 -3.65 -8.29
C ALA A 55 -24.64 -3.25 -6.98
N GLY A 56 -25.29 -3.45 -5.83
CA GLY A 56 -24.74 -3.21 -4.50
C GLY A 56 -23.45 -3.97 -4.22
N LEU A 57 -23.32 -5.19 -4.76
CA LEU A 57 -22.13 -6.03 -4.61
C LEU A 57 -20.87 -5.40 -5.23
N GLY A 58 -21.02 -4.43 -6.14
CA GLY A 58 -19.89 -3.69 -6.71
C GLY A 58 -19.22 -2.71 -5.72
N ILE A 59 -19.83 -2.46 -4.56
CA ILE A 59 -19.35 -1.57 -3.50
C ILE A 59 -18.44 -2.33 -2.53
N GLU A 60 -18.96 -3.37 -1.90
CA GLU A 60 -18.27 -4.15 -0.88
C GLU A 60 -17.37 -5.24 -1.51
N ARG A 61 -16.18 -5.44 -0.94
CA ARG A 61 -15.20 -6.43 -1.44
C ARG A 61 -14.81 -7.46 -0.40
N SER A 62 -15.07 -7.15 0.87
CA SER A 62 -14.82 -8.04 1.98
C SER A 62 -15.87 -9.15 2.03
N PHE A 63 -15.46 -10.31 2.53
CA PHE A 63 -16.38 -11.41 2.77
C PHE A 63 -17.39 -10.99 3.85
N ASN A 64 -18.68 -11.15 3.59
CA ASN A 64 -19.72 -10.92 4.58
C ASN A 64 -20.91 -11.84 4.34
N GLY A 65 -21.72 -12.08 5.37
CA GLY A 65 -22.90 -12.90 5.24
C GLY A 65 -23.91 -12.72 6.36
N TYR A 66 -25.13 -13.14 6.04
CA TYR A 66 -26.28 -13.15 6.93
C TYR A 66 -26.84 -14.56 7.02
N TYR A 67 -27.22 -14.95 8.22
CA TYR A 67 -28.15 -16.04 8.49
C TYR A 67 -29.40 -15.43 9.10
N LEU A 68 -30.56 -15.68 8.49
CA LEU A 68 -31.87 -15.19 8.92
C LEU A 68 -32.73 -16.38 9.32
N ARG A 69 -33.53 -16.23 10.37
CA ARG A 69 -34.50 -17.25 10.83
C ARG A 69 -35.79 -16.62 11.32
N THR A 70 -36.92 -17.09 10.82
CA THR A 70 -38.27 -16.61 11.18
C THR A 70 -38.73 -17.17 12.53
N TYR A 71 -39.46 -16.37 13.32
CA TYR A 71 -39.88 -16.72 14.69
C TYR A 71 -40.99 -17.76 14.76
N ARG A 72 -41.95 -17.71 13.83
CA ARG A 72 -43.12 -18.60 13.83
C ARG A 72 -42.88 -19.95 13.15
N GLY A 73 -41.67 -20.22 12.68
CA GLY A 73 -41.30 -21.47 12.03
C GLY A 73 -41.00 -22.60 13.02
N GLU A 74 -41.72 -23.73 12.91
CA GLU A 74 -41.47 -24.93 13.72
C GLU A 74 -40.34 -25.82 13.15
N SER A 75 -39.77 -25.49 11.98
CA SER A 75 -38.74 -26.30 11.30
C SER A 75 -37.54 -25.47 10.81
N ALA A 76 -36.44 -26.13 10.45
CA ALA A 76 -35.27 -25.48 9.82
C ALA A 76 -35.54 -24.97 8.38
N ARG A 77 -36.81 -24.99 7.93
CA ARG A 77 -37.25 -24.65 6.57
C ARG A 77 -37.65 -23.16 6.43
N ASP A 78 -37.46 -22.34 7.46
CA ASP A 78 -37.74 -20.89 7.43
C ASP A 78 -36.46 -20.04 7.58
N ASP A 79 -35.33 -20.63 7.21
CA ASP A 79 -34.01 -20.02 7.26
C ASP A 79 -33.63 -19.42 5.89
N ALA A 80 -32.83 -18.37 5.90
CA ALA A 80 -32.16 -17.87 4.70
C ALA A 80 -30.69 -17.53 4.96
N ILE A 81 -29.84 -17.85 4.00
CA ILE A 81 -28.41 -17.55 4.03
C ILE A 81 -28.09 -16.64 2.85
N PHE A 82 -27.37 -15.57 3.15
CA PHE A 82 -26.80 -14.66 2.15
C PHE A 82 -25.31 -14.55 2.39
N LEU A 83 -24.51 -14.73 1.34
CA LEU A 83 -23.06 -14.60 1.36
C LEU A 83 -22.63 -13.65 0.26
N SER A 84 -21.58 -12.87 0.50
CA SER A 84 -20.90 -12.15 -0.57
C SER A 84 -19.40 -12.11 -0.38
N ALA A 85 -18.67 -12.13 -1.49
CA ALA A 85 -17.21 -12.08 -1.55
C ALA A 85 -16.75 -11.53 -2.90
N TRP A 86 -15.74 -10.64 -2.90
CA TRP A 86 -15.10 -10.14 -4.13
C TRP A 86 -16.08 -9.67 -5.21
N ARG A 87 -17.19 -9.04 -4.81
CA ARG A 87 -18.29 -8.54 -5.65
C ARG A 87 -19.26 -9.60 -6.20
N ASN A 88 -19.14 -10.84 -5.76
CA ASN A 88 -20.09 -11.91 -6.04
C ASN A 88 -20.98 -12.13 -4.82
N GLY A 89 -22.22 -12.52 -5.06
CA GLY A 89 -23.22 -12.81 -4.05
C GLY A 89 -23.83 -14.18 -4.27
N PHE A 90 -24.15 -14.87 -3.18
CA PHE A 90 -24.89 -16.13 -3.19
C PHE A 90 -25.99 -16.06 -2.14
N SER A 91 -27.20 -16.47 -2.49
CA SER A 91 -28.27 -16.71 -1.51
C SER A 91 -28.82 -18.12 -1.63
N ALA A 92 -29.24 -18.66 -0.48
CA ALA A 92 -30.07 -19.84 -0.38
C ALA A 92 -31.23 -19.51 0.56
N GLU A 93 -32.45 -19.61 0.06
CA GLU A 93 -33.69 -19.20 0.74
C GLU A 93 -34.64 -20.39 0.72
N PHE A 94 -35.23 -20.74 1.87
CA PHE A 94 -36.28 -21.75 1.95
C PHE A 94 -37.68 -21.12 1.91
N ALA A 95 -38.61 -21.80 1.26
CA ALA A 95 -39.97 -21.32 1.02
C ALA A 95 -41.00 -22.46 0.95
N THR A 96 -42.23 -22.13 1.30
CA THR A 96 -43.39 -23.03 1.32
C THR A 96 -44.59 -22.24 0.80
N THR A 97 -45.32 -22.78 -0.18
CA THR A 97 -46.53 -22.14 -0.69
C THR A 97 -47.68 -22.22 0.34
N PRO A 98 -48.73 -21.38 0.22
CA PRO A 98 -49.96 -21.53 1.02
C PRO A 98 -50.61 -22.92 0.90
N ASP A 99 -50.36 -23.60 -0.20
CA ASP A 99 -50.82 -24.97 -0.49
C ASP A 99 -49.88 -26.06 0.08
N GLY A 100 -48.84 -25.68 0.83
CA GLY A 100 -47.92 -26.59 1.51
C GLY A 100 -46.78 -27.15 0.65
N ILE A 101 -46.47 -26.54 -0.50
CA ILE A 101 -45.39 -27.00 -1.38
C ILE A 101 -44.07 -26.37 -0.95
N ASP A 102 -43.11 -27.20 -0.52
CA ASP A 102 -41.77 -26.76 -0.18
C ASP A 102 -40.89 -26.57 -1.42
N PHE A 103 -40.11 -25.49 -1.42
CA PHE A 103 -39.09 -25.22 -2.42
C PHE A 103 -37.93 -24.41 -1.84
N ARG A 104 -36.78 -24.50 -2.51
CA ARG A 104 -35.58 -23.70 -2.20
C ARG A 104 -35.28 -22.80 -3.38
N ARG A 105 -35.03 -21.53 -3.11
CA ARG A 105 -34.51 -20.59 -4.09
C ARG A 105 -33.02 -20.40 -3.85
N TYR A 106 -32.25 -20.50 -4.91
CA TYR A 106 -30.85 -20.13 -4.91
C TYR A 106 -30.65 -18.95 -5.84
N THR A 107 -29.79 -18.01 -5.45
CA THR A 107 -29.43 -16.88 -6.31
C THR A 107 -27.93 -16.71 -6.37
N LEU A 108 -27.39 -16.58 -7.57
CA LEU A 108 -26.01 -16.16 -7.79
C LEU A 108 -26.03 -14.74 -8.38
N SER A 109 -25.19 -13.84 -7.87
CA SER A 109 -25.13 -12.45 -8.33
C SER A 109 -23.70 -11.96 -8.52
N ASP A 110 -23.50 -11.03 -9.46
CA ASP A 110 -22.26 -10.28 -9.66
C ASP A 110 -22.53 -8.78 -9.68
N GLY A 111 -21.60 -8.01 -9.11
CA GLY A 111 -21.65 -6.56 -9.05
C GLY A 111 -20.41 -5.90 -9.62
N SER A 112 -20.60 -4.79 -10.32
CA SER A 112 -19.54 -4.07 -10.99
C SER A 112 -19.58 -2.56 -10.84
N ARG A 113 -18.40 -1.94 -10.74
CA ARG A 113 -18.22 -0.50 -10.49
C ARG A 113 -17.61 0.22 -11.69
N LEU A 114 -18.29 1.26 -12.15
CA LEU A 114 -17.82 2.23 -13.14
C LEU A 114 -17.89 3.66 -12.56
N GLY A 115 -16.88 4.03 -11.77
CA GLY A 115 -16.83 5.33 -11.11
C GLY A 115 -17.83 5.45 -9.94
N SER A 116 -18.92 6.22 -10.16
CA SER A 116 -20.04 6.39 -9.22
C SER A 116 -21.28 5.59 -9.62
N VAL A 117 -21.24 4.89 -10.76
CA VAL A 117 -22.29 4.00 -11.24
C VAL A 117 -21.88 2.58 -10.96
N TYR A 118 -22.85 1.79 -10.50
CA TYR A 118 -22.72 0.38 -10.22
C TYR A 118 -23.78 -0.35 -11.04
N ILE A 119 -23.42 -1.51 -11.55
CA ILE A 119 -24.30 -2.39 -12.31
C ILE A 119 -24.16 -3.78 -11.73
N GLY A 120 -25.20 -4.59 -11.78
CA GLY A 120 -25.11 -5.97 -11.35
C GLY A 120 -26.17 -6.83 -11.98
N THR A 121 -25.94 -8.13 -11.93
CA THR A 121 -26.84 -9.15 -12.46
C THR A 121 -27.03 -10.24 -11.41
N GLY A 122 -28.23 -10.77 -11.29
CA GLY A 122 -28.53 -11.93 -10.47
C GLY A 122 -29.28 -12.98 -11.27
N TYR A 123 -28.99 -14.24 -11.03
CA TYR A 123 -29.68 -15.39 -11.59
C TYR A 123 -30.26 -16.22 -10.45
N SER A 124 -31.57 -16.40 -10.43
CA SER A 124 -32.27 -17.23 -9.46
C SER A 124 -32.79 -18.51 -10.11
N TRP A 125 -32.64 -19.63 -9.41
CA TRP A 125 -33.24 -20.90 -9.76
C TRP A 125 -33.85 -21.56 -8.52
N PHE A 126 -34.76 -22.49 -8.74
CA PHE A 126 -35.56 -23.09 -7.69
C PHE A 126 -35.37 -24.61 -7.69
N THR A 127 -35.51 -25.23 -6.53
CA THR A 127 -35.58 -26.69 -6.40
C THR A 127 -36.83 -27.04 -5.61
N SER A 128 -37.73 -27.84 -6.17
CA SER A 128 -38.99 -28.23 -5.53
C SER A 128 -39.38 -29.65 -5.91
N GLU A 129 -40.21 -30.30 -5.09
CA GLU A 129 -40.86 -31.57 -5.49
C GLU A 129 -41.92 -31.34 -6.57
N ASN A 130 -42.38 -30.10 -6.75
CA ASN A 130 -43.29 -29.74 -7.83
C ASN A 130 -42.50 -29.32 -9.08
N GLU A 131 -42.71 -30.05 -10.18
CA GLU A 131 -41.99 -29.90 -11.45
C GLU A 131 -42.14 -28.50 -12.08
N GLU A 132 -43.23 -27.77 -11.82
CA GLU A 132 -43.42 -26.41 -12.31
C GLU A 132 -42.48 -25.41 -11.63
N TYR A 133 -42.30 -25.53 -10.32
CA TYR A 133 -41.38 -24.69 -9.55
C TYR A 133 -39.93 -25.10 -9.77
N ASP A 134 -39.63 -26.40 -9.96
CA ASP A 134 -38.27 -26.88 -10.21
C ASP A 134 -37.67 -26.36 -11.53
N LYS A 135 -38.52 -26.13 -12.55
CA LYS A 135 -38.11 -25.55 -13.84
C LYS A 135 -38.03 -24.02 -13.82
N LEU A 136 -38.44 -23.37 -12.74
CA LEU A 136 -38.48 -21.92 -12.67
C LEU A 136 -37.05 -21.36 -12.56
N SER A 137 -36.75 -20.37 -13.39
CA SER A 137 -35.54 -19.56 -13.26
C SER A 137 -35.75 -18.20 -13.87
N PHE A 138 -35.05 -17.20 -13.34
CA PHE A 138 -35.11 -15.85 -13.88
C PHE A 138 -33.88 -15.03 -13.53
N TRP A 139 -33.70 -13.98 -14.31
CA TRP A 139 -32.66 -12.98 -14.17
C TRP A 139 -33.21 -11.71 -13.52
N GLN A 140 -32.32 -11.01 -12.85
CA GLN A 140 -32.50 -9.64 -12.41
C GLN A 140 -31.31 -8.80 -12.81
N ILE A 141 -31.55 -7.55 -13.17
CA ILE A 141 -30.51 -6.56 -13.47
C ILE A 141 -30.69 -5.40 -12.52
N GLY A 142 -29.61 -5.03 -11.87
CA GLY A 142 -29.55 -3.90 -10.96
C GLY A 142 -28.67 -2.79 -11.52
N MET A 143 -29.05 -1.55 -11.25
CA MET A 143 -28.21 -0.39 -11.35
C MET A 143 -28.26 0.38 -10.03
N ARG A 144 -27.15 0.99 -9.66
CA ARG A 144 -27.11 1.96 -8.58
C ARG A 144 -26.20 3.11 -8.93
N TYR A 145 -26.63 4.32 -8.62
CA TYR A 145 -25.82 5.52 -8.68
C TYR A 145 -25.77 6.13 -7.30
N HIS A 146 -24.59 6.41 -6.77
CA HIS A 146 -24.49 7.22 -5.57
C HIS A 146 -23.39 8.26 -5.65
N ARG A 147 -23.66 9.40 -5.02
CA ARG A 147 -22.73 10.50 -4.89
C ARG A 147 -23.03 11.27 -3.61
N ARG A 148 -22.06 11.30 -2.70
CA ARG A 148 -22.14 12.07 -1.45
C ARG A 148 -23.27 11.56 -0.56
N TYR A 149 -24.31 12.36 -0.34
CA TYR A 149 -25.41 12.03 0.58
C TYR A 149 -26.59 11.39 -0.16
N PHE A 150 -26.47 11.11 -1.45
CA PHE A 150 -27.59 10.71 -2.29
C PHE A 150 -27.29 9.44 -3.08
N SER A 151 -28.27 8.55 -3.16
CA SER A 151 -28.20 7.29 -3.91
C SER A 151 -29.53 7.04 -4.63
N ILE A 152 -29.46 6.51 -5.84
CA ILE A 152 -30.60 6.00 -6.61
C ILE A 152 -30.27 4.54 -6.94
N GLY A 153 -31.23 3.66 -6.72
CA GLY A 153 -31.18 2.27 -7.14
C GLY A 153 -32.33 1.98 -8.10
N ALA A 154 -32.07 1.16 -9.11
CA ALA A 154 -33.10 0.64 -10.00
C ALA A 154 -32.86 -0.86 -10.18
N VAL A 155 -33.89 -1.67 -10.08
CA VAL A 155 -33.84 -3.11 -10.32
C VAL A 155 -34.98 -3.50 -11.23
N CYS A 156 -34.68 -4.37 -12.18
CA CYS A 156 -35.68 -5.05 -12.99
C CYS A 156 -35.49 -6.55 -12.79
N GLY A 157 -36.52 -7.22 -12.27
CA GLY A 157 -36.55 -8.65 -11.98
C GLY A 157 -37.54 -9.42 -12.85
N ASN A 158 -37.51 -10.75 -12.72
CA ASN A 158 -38.33 -11.71 -13.48
C ASN A 158 -38.05 -11.68 -15.00
N LEU A 159 -36.78 -11.52 -15.38
CA LEU A 159 -36.32 -11.50 -16.78
C LEU A 159 -35.88 -12.89 -17.26
N THR A 160 -35.95 -13.11 -18.57
CA THR A 160 -35.34 -14.27 -19.24
C THR A 160 -33.97 -13.95 -19.83
N PHE A 161 -33.18 -15.00 -20.12
CA PHE A 161 -31.85 -14.83 -20.70
C PHE A 161 -31.86 -14.13 -22.08
N GLY A 162 -32.93 -14.34 -22.87
CA GLY A 162 -33.11 -13.66 -24.17
C GLY A 162 -33.32 -12.15 -24.01
N GLU A 163 -34.13 -11.75 -23.02
CA GLU A 163 -34.37 -10.33 -22.69
C GLU A 163 -33.10 -9.64 -22.20
N LEU A 164 -32.28 -10.35 -21.40
CA LEU A 164 -31.00 -9.86 -20.89
C LEU A 164 -30.01 -9.47 -22.01
N LEU A 165 -29.95 -10.23 -23.10
CA LEU A 165 -28.96 -10.05 -24.17
C LEU A 165 -29.45 -9.13 -25.30
N PHE A 166 -30.73 -9.21 -25.67
CA PHE A 166 -31.23 -8.63 -26.92
C PHE A 166 -32.26 -7.53 -26.74
N TRP A 167 -32.69 -7.23 -25.50
CA TRP A 167 -33.71 -6.21 -25.21
C TRP A 167 -34.98 -6.34 -26.08
N ARG A 168 -35.35 -7.58 -26.43
CA ARG A 168 -36.56 -7.91 -27.20
C ARG A 168 -37.54 -8.65 -26.30
N GLU A 169 -38.83 -8.46 -26.56
CA GLU A 169 -39.89 -9.26 -25.93
C GLU A 169 -39.74 -10.73 -26.37
N THR A 170 -39.01 -11.50 -25.56
CA THR A 170 -39.03 -12.95 -25.58
C THR A 170 -39.86 -13.42 -24.39
N SER A 171 -40.60 -14.52 -24.57
CA SER A 171 -41.43 -15.21 -23.57
C SER A 171 -40.97 -15.03 -22.12
N ARG A 172 -41.87 -14.62 -21.21
CA ARG A 172 -41.58 -14.42 -19.79
C ARG A 172 -41.45 -15.76 -19.04
N PRO A 173 -40.82 -15.81 -17.85
CA PRO A 173 -40.88 -17.00 -17.00
C PRO A 173 -42.35 -17.37 -16.72
N LYS A 174 -42.70 -18.66 -16.73
CA LYS A 174 -44.09 -19.11 -16.58
C LYS A 174 -44.27 -20.03 -15.37
N ILE A 175 -45.40 -19.89 -14.69
CA ILE A 175 -45.91 -20.81 -13.67
C ILE A 175 -47.32 -21.22 -14.09
N SER A 176 -47.60 -22.52 -14.17
CA SER A 176 -48.88 -23.07 -14.65
C SER A 176 -49.37 -22.45 -15.98
N GLY A 177 -48.46 -22.19 -16.91
CA GLY A 177 -48.76 -21.59 -18.22
C GLY A 177 -49.00 -20.07 -18.23
N LYS A 178 -49.07 -19.41 -17.07
CA LYS A 178 -49.19 -17.96 -16.93
C LYS A 178 -47.83 -17.30 -16.79
N GLU A 179 -47.67 -16.13 -17.38
CA GLU A 179 -46.42 -15.37 -17.29
C GLU A 179 -46.25 -14.71 -15.92
N LEU A 180 -45.05 -14.82 -15.35
CA LEU A 180 -44.66 -14.01 -14.20
C LEU A 180 -44.53 -12.55 -14.63
N PRO A 181 -45.10 -11.63 -13.87
CA PRO A 181 -45.00 -10.21 -14.17
C PRO A 181 -43.59 -9.72 -13.84
N ARG A 182 -43.08 -8.79 -14.66
CA ARG A 182 -41.84 -8.09 -14.34
C ARG A 182 -42.04 -7.24 -13.10
N VAL A 183 -40.98 -7.16 -12.30
CA VAL A 183 -40.95 -6.33 -11.10
C VAL A 183 -39.91 -5.24 -11.30
N TYR A 184 -40.31 -4.00 -11.06
CA TYR A 184 -39.44 -2.83 -11.12
C TYR A 184 -39.38 -2.19 -9.75
N ASP A 185 -38.18 -2.10 -9.19
CA ASP A 185 -37.93 -1.40 -7.94
C ASP A 185 -37.10 -0.16 -8.22
N LEU A 186 -37.62 1.02 -7.88
CA LEU A 186 -36.91 2.29 -7.96
C LEU A 186 -36.76 2.87 -6.56
N GLY A 187 -35.53 2.85 -6.05
CA GLY A 187 -35.17 3.42 -4.76
C GLY A 187 -34.50 4.78 -4.90
N ILE A 188 -34.81 5.69 -3.99
CA ILE A 188 -34.05 6.92 -3.76
C ILE A 188 -33.69 6.98 -2.29
N ALA A 189 -32.45 7.28 -1.98
CA ALA A 189 -31.97 7.36 -0.60
C ALA A 189 -31.12 8.60 -0.35
N PHE A 190 -31.27 9.16 0.86
CA PHE A 190 -30.59 10.32 1.35
C PHE A 190 -29.95 10.04 2.73
N ARG A 191 -28.66 10.34 2.88
CA ARG A 191 -27.85 10.08 4.07
C ARG A 191 -27.15 11.37 4.52
N PRO A 192 -27.77 12.23 5.32
CA PRO A 192 -27.21 13.53 5.67
C PRO A 192 -26.01 13.43 6.62
N GLY A 193 -24.88 14.02 6.22
CA GLY A 193 -23.72 14.22 7.08
C GLY A 193 -22.85 12.97 7.28
N THR A 194 -23.38 11.93 7.94
CA THR A 194 -22.69 10.66 8.26
C THR A 194 -23.58 9.46 8.00
N SER A 195 -23.04 8.25 8.08
CA SER A 195 -23.80 7.00 8.00
C SER A 195 -24.78 6.73 9.14
N ARG A 196 -24.93 7.64 10.10
CA ARG A 196 -25.81 7.46 11.26
C ARG A 196 -27.29 7.69 10.97
N LEU A 197 -27.64 8.26 9.83
CA LEU A 197 -29.02 8.51 9.43
C LEU A 197 -29.14 8.23 7.93
N THR A 198 -29.97 7.26 7.55
CA THR A 198 -30.34 7.00 6.16
C THR A 198 -31.85 7.07 6.03
N LEU A 199 -32.32 7.88 5.10
CA LEU A 199 -33.71 7.94 4.66
C LEU A 199 -33.77 7.31 3.28
N SER A 200 -34.75 6.46 3.01
CA SER A 200 -34.99 5.97 1.66
C SER A 200 -36.46 5.78 1.37
N VAL A 201 -36.82 6.00 0.11
CA VAL A 201 -38.15 5.74 -0.43
C VAL A 201 -37.98 4.87 -1.66
N ASP A 202 -38.69 3.75 -1.69
CA ASP A 202 -38.70 2.82 -2.81
C ASP A 202 -40.10 2.75 -3.40
N ALA A 203 -40.19 2.89 -4.72
CA ALA A 203 -41.40 2.71 -5.49
C ALA A 203 -41.29 1.39 -6.25
N ARG A 204 -42.18 0.46 -5.95
CA ARG A 204 -42.28 -0.85 -6.61
C ARG A 204 -43.45 -0.85 -7.57
N HIS A 205 -43.23 -1.39 -8.77
CA HIS A 205 -44.26 -1.64 -9.76
C HIS A 205 -44.17 -3.06 -10.30
N GLN A 206 -45.32 -3.65 -10.58
CA GLN A 206 -45.45 -4.98 -11.13
C GLN A 206 -46.36 -4.92 -12.35
N ASP A 207 -45.91 -5.52 -13.46
CA ASP A 207 -46.72 -5.58 -14.68
C ASP A 207 -48.14 -6.11 -14.38
N GLY A 208 -49.16 -5.42 -14.90
CA GLY A 208 -50.56 -5.80 -14.71
C GLY A 208 -51.23 -5.21 -13.45
N VAL A 209 -50.46 -4.61 -12.53
CA VAL A 209 -50.99 -3.91 -11.34
C VAL A 209 -51.02 -2.40 -11.60
N LYS A 210 -52.16 -1.74 -11.33
CA LYS A 210 -52.26 -0.28 -11.46
C LYS A 210 -51.65 0.42 -10.24
N GLY A 211 -50.71 1.34 -10.47
CA GLY A 211 -50.10 2.17 -9.43
C GLY A 211 -48.69 1.72 -9.02
N PHE A 212 -48.20 2.32 -7.94
CA PHE A 212 -46.90 2.01 -7.34
C PHE A 212 -47.09 1.74 -5.86
N ASP A 213 -46.41 0.72 -5.34
CA ASP A 213 -46.31 0.46 -3.92
C ASP A 213 -45.10 1.22 -3.36
N PHE A 214 -45.33 2.06 -2.36
CA PHE A 214 -44.28 2.89 -1.77
C PHE A 214 -43.84 2.33 -0.42
N ASN A 215 -42.52 2.22 -0.25
CA ASN A 215 -41.87 1.83 0.99
C ASN A 215 -41.03 3.01 1.51
N TYR A 216 -41.33 3.48 2.72
CA TYR A 216 -40.61 4.55 3.39
C TYR A 216 -39.75 3.95 4.49
N ILE A 217 -38.43 4.16 4.44
CA ILE A 217 -37.47 3.55 5.36
C ILE A 217 -36.65 4.65 6.04
N LEU A 218 -36.57 4.57 7.36
CA LEU A 218 -35.71 5.37 8.21
C LEU A 218 -34.76 4.44 8.95
N GLU A 219 -33.46 4.60 8.71
CA GLU A 219 -32.42 3.90 9.44
C GLU A 219 -31.60 4.90 10.25
N ILE A 220 -31.40 4.61 11.52
CA ILE A 220 -30.56 5.39 12.43
C ILE A 220 -29.53 4.50 13.13
N GLN A 221 -28.37 5.09 13.39
CA GLN A 221 -27.31 4.49 14.20
C GLN A 221 -27.01 5.42 15.39
N PRO A 222 -27.82 5.38 16.47
CA PRO A 222 -27.74 6.35 17.56
C PRO A 222 -26.37 6.36 18.24
N ILE A 223 -25.83 5.16 18.46
CA ILE A 223 -24.47 4.91 18.94
C ILE A 223 -23.78 3.91 18.01
N ARG A 224 -22.45 3.93 17.97
CA ARG A 224 -21.69 3.02 17.09
C ARG A 224 -22.07 1.57 17.39
N GLY A 225 -22.45 0.84 16.35
CA GLY A 225 -22.84 -0.55 16.43
C GLY A 225 -24.29 -0.82 16.80
N LEU A 226 -25.08 0.17 17.20
CA LEU A 226 -26.53 0.01 17.39
C LEU A 226 -27.26 0.46 16.13
N LEU A 227 -27.91 -0.46 15.43
CA LEU A 227 -28.72 -0.21 14.24
C LEU A 227 -30.21 -0.24 14.61
N VAL A 228 -30.95 0.80 14.25
CA VAL A 228 -32.40 0.83 14.37
C VAL A 228 -32.98 1.24 13.01
N ARG A 229 -33.91 0.45 12.47
CA ARG A 229 -34.58 0.78 11.21
C ARG A 229 -36.07 0.67 11.37
N GLY A 230 -36.80 1.73 11.06
CA GLY A 230 -38.25 1.71 10.91
C GLY A 230 -38.61 1.74 9.43
N ALA A 231 -39.64 1.01 9.03
CA ALA A 231 -40.12 1.03 7.65
C ALA A 231 -41.65 0.95 7.55
N LEU A 232 -42.25 1.71 6.63
CA LEU A 232 -43.69 1.78 6.39
C LEU A 232 -43.99 1.43 4.94
N ASP A 233 -44.93 0.53 4.69
CA ASP A 233 -45.40 0.18 3.34
C ASP A 233 -46.67 0.96 2.95
N GLY A 234 -47.11 0.80 1.69
CA GLY A 234 -48.32 1.44 1.15
C GLY A 234 -49.62 1.05 1.86
N ASN A 235 -49.64 -0.09 2.57
CA ASN A 235 -50.77 -0.58 3.35
C ASN A 235 -50.73 -0.13 4.81
N LYS A 236 -49.80 0.78 5.15
CA LYS A 236 -49.52 1.27 6.51
C LYS A 236 -49.01 0.18 7.46
N ASN A 237 -48.55 -0.96 6.97
CA ASN A 237 -47.86 -1.92 7.81
C ASN A 237 -46.52 -1.31 8.25
N PHE A 238 -46.19 -1.48 9.52
CA PHE A 238 -44.99 -0.95 10.12
C PHE A 238 -43.99 -2.06 10.41
N ASN A 239 -42.74 -1.84 10.06
CA ASN A 239 -41.66 -2.78 10.29
C ASN A 239 -40.58 -2.15 11.16
N PHE A 240 -39.99 -2.95 12.04
CA PHE A 240 -38.99 -2.49 12.98
C PHE A 240 -37.81 -3.46 13.06
N LEU A 241 -36.62 -2.97 12.72
CA LEU A 241 -35.35 -3.66 12.87
C LEU A 241 -34.57 -3.07 14.05
N PHE A 242 -33.99 -3.97 14.84
CA PHE A 242 -33.01 -3.66 15.86
C PHE A 242 -31.78 -4.55 15.66
N GLY A 243 -30.58 -3.97 15.67
CA GLY A 243 -29.34 -4.69 15.43
C GLY A 243 -28.19 -4.20 16.29
N LEU A 244 -27.31 -5.12 16.68
CA LEU A 244 -26.09 -4.85 17.43
C LEU A 244 -24.87 -5.41 16.69
N ASN A 245 -23.86 -4.57 16.47
CA ASN A 245 -22.60 -4.92 15.83
C ASN A 245 -21.42 -4.88 16.81
N PHE A 246 -20.63 -5.94 16.80
CA PHE A 246 -19.44 -6.18 17.61
C PHE A 246 -18.20 -6.34 16.73
N GLY A 247 -17.96 -5.36 15.84
CA GLY A 247 -16.86 -5.42 14.90
C GLY A 247 -17.19 -6.32 13.71
N GLN A 248 -16.71 -7.56 13.73
CA GLN A 248 -16.85 -8.51 12.62
C GLN A 248 -18.09 -9.40 12.73
N VAL A 249 -18.82 -9.33 13.84
CA VAL A 249 -20.04 -10.12 14.08
C VAL A 249 -21.14 -9.17 14.54
N GLY A 250 -22.37 -9.44 14.13
CA GLY A 250 -23.55 -8.74 14.63
C GLY A 250 -24.75 -9.67 14.73
N PHE A 251 -25.77 -9.23 15.44
CA PHE A 251 -27.05 -9.92 15.48
C PHE A 251 -28.18 -8.92 15.66
N GLY A 252 -29.39 -9.33 15.34
CA GLY A 252 -30.54 -8.47 15.52
C GLY A 252 -31.85 -9.16 15.23
N THR A 253 -32.89 -8.36 15.23
CA THR A 253 -34.28 -8.78 15.03
C THR A 253 -34.96 -7.84 14.07
N TYR A 254 -35.84 -8.36 13.23
CA TYR A 254 -36.72 -7.57 12.38
C TYR A 254 -38.16 -8.06 12.58
N ASN A 255 -39.09 -7.15 12.85
CA ASN A 255 -40.48 -7.46 13.17
C ASN A 255 -41.43 -6.68 12.28
N THR A 256 -42.51 -7.33 11.86
CA THR A 256 -43.56 -6.76 11.00
C THR A 256 -44.86 -6.63 11.80
N PHE A 257 -45.52 -5.48 11.68
CA PHE A 257 -46.78 -5.16 12.34
C PHE A 257 -47.79 -4.68 11.29
N ASP A 258 -49.06 -5.03 11.44
CA ASP A 258 -50.11 -4.52 10.56
C ASP A 258 -50.44 -3.05 10.82
N GLY A 259 -51.27 -2.44 9.97
CA GLY A 259 -51.67 -1.02 10.07
C GLY A 259 -52.43 -0.62 11.34
N ILE A 260 -52.80 -1.57 12.20
CA ILE A 260 -53.39 -1.33 13.53
C ILE A 260 -52.47 -1.75 14.68
N GLY A 261 -51.22 -2.12 14.38
CA GLY A 261 -50.16 -2.39 15.35
C GLY A 261 -50.07 -3.82 15.86
N ARG A 262 -50.79 -4.79 15.27
CA ARG A 262 -50.67 -6.21 15.66
C ARG A 262 -49.44 -6.83 15.02
N HIS A 263 -48.65 -7.54 15.82
CA HIS A 263 -47.47 -8.28 15.36
C HIS A 263 -47.89 -9.41 14.39
N GLN A 264 -47.35 -9.37 13.18
CA GLN A 264 -47.59 -10.35 12.14
C GLN A 264 -46.53 -11.44 12.17
N ASP A 265 -45.26 -11.06 12.10
CA ASP A 265 -44.13 -12.00 12.08
C ASP A 265 -42.81 -11.30 12.42
N GLY A 266 -41.71 -12.04 12.50
CA GLY A 266 -40.37 -11.48 12.61
C GLY A 266 -39.26 -12.49 12.36
N ILE A 267 -38.06 -11.98 12.15
CA ILE A 267 -36.84 -12.77 12.03
C ILE A 267 -35.81 -12.38 13.09
N GLY A 268 -35.04 -13.37 13.54
CA GLY A 268 -33.72 -13.16 14.10
C GLY A 268 -32.67 -13.24 13.00
N TYR A 269 -31.61 -12.43 13.08
CA TYR A 269 -30.49 -12.54 12.16
C TYR A 269 -29.14 -12.57 12.87
N LEU A 270 -28.21 -13.31 12.29
CA LEU A 270 -26.79 -13.27 12.58
C LEU A 270 -26.05 -12.71 11.37
N TYR A 271 -25.09 -11.84 11.64
CA TYR A 271 -24.25 -11.19 10.65
C TYR A 271 -22.78 -11.49 10.92
N PHE A 272 -22.00 -11.75 9.88
CA PHE A 272 -20.55 -11.83 9.96
C PHE A 272 -19.88 -11.12 8.80
N SER A 273 -18.70 -10.55 9.05
CA SER A 273 -17.95 -9.77 8.08
C SER A 273 -16.45 -9.82 8.36
N GLN A 274 -15.67 -9.86 7.30
CA GLN A 274 -14.24 -9.67 7.38
C GLN A 274 -13.90 -8.21 7.73
N ALA A 275 -14.69 -7.24 7.25
CA ALA A 275 -14.53 -5.84 7.63
C ALA A 275 -15.13 -5.60 9.02
N ALA A 276 -14.44 -4.82 9.86
CA ALA A 276 -14.92 -4.45 11.17
C ALA A 276 -15.91 -3.27 11.07
N HIS A 277 -17.13 -3.51 11.52
CA HIS A 277 -18.17 -2.49 11.69
C HIS A 277 -17.91 -1.66 12.96
N PRO A 278 -18.26 -0.36 12.99
CA PRO A 278 -18.26 0.45 14.19
C PRO A 278 -19.00 -0.28 15.31
N THR A 279 -18.35 -0.32 16.46
CA THR A 279 -18.92 -0.83 17.69
C THR A 279 -18.66 0.17 18.81
N TYR A 280 -19.56 0.23 19.78
CA TYR A 280 -19.38 1.01 20.99
C TYR A 280 -18.39 0.33 21.94
N ILE A 281 -18.35 -1.02 21.92
CA ILE A 281 -17.44 -1.81 22.74
C ILE A 281 -16.06 -1.84 22.10
N ARG A 282 -15.21 -0.88 22.46
CA ARG A 282 -13.81 -0.88 22.07
C ARG A 282 -13.00 -1.63 23.11
N ARG A 283 -12.65 -2.88 22.81
CA ARG A 283 -11.61 -3.57 23.58
C ARG A 283 -10.29 -2.82 23.37
N LYS A 284 -9.76 -2.25 24.44
CA LYS A 284 -8.44 -1.62 24.48
C LYS A 284 -7.37 -2.68 24.16
N LYS A 285 -6.40 -2.34 23.33
CA LYS A 285 -5.35 -3.24 22.82
C LYS A 285 -4.00 -2.55 22.82
N ILE A 286 -2.94 -3.35 22.81
CA ILE A 286 -1.58 -2.92 22.56
C ILE A 286 -1.20 -3.41 21.17
N VAL A 287 -0.51 -2.57 20.38
CA VAL A 287 0.00 -2.99 19.07
C VAL A 287 1.47 -3.38 19.17
N GLU A 288 1.84 -4.54 18.64
CA GLU A 288 3.22 -5.00 18.54
C GLU A 288 3.72 -4.85 17.10
N ALA A 289 4.88 -4.21 16.91
CA ALA A 289 5.48 -4.01 15.58
C ALA A 289 6.99 -4.23 15.60
N ASP A 290 7.53 -4.83 14.52
CA ASP A 290 8.97 -4.87 14.29
C ASP A 290 9.46 -3.54 13.66
N LEU A 291 10.77 -3.27 13.72
CA LEU A 291 11.41 -2.02 13.25
C LEU A 291 10.94 -1.58 11.86
N SER A 292 10.76 -2.53 10.94
CA SER A 292 10.34 -2.24 9.56
C SER A 292 8.87 -1.82 9.39
N GLU A 293 8.04 -2.01 10.42
CA GLU A 293 6.60 -1.78 10.39
C GLU A 293 6.19 -0.54 11.18
N ILE A 294 7.07 -0.03 12.07
CA ILE A 294 6.80 1.02 13.06
C ILE A 294 6.09 2.22 12.45
N GLU A 295 6.66 2.86 11.42
CA GLU A 295 6.09 4.06 10.79
C GLU A 295 4.62 3.82 10.36
N SER A 296 4.38 2.73 9.64
CA SER A 296 3.07 2.42 9.07
C SER A 296 2.02 2.08 10.14
N VAL A 297 2.45 1.38 11.19
CA VAL A 297 1.59 0.95 12.30
C VAL A 297 1.26 2.13 13.19
N LEU A 298 2.26 2.85 13.67
CA LEU A 298 2.08 3.95 14.62
C LEU A 298 1.25 5.09 14.02
N LYS A 299 1.41 5.38 12.73
CA LYS A 299 0.57 6.36 12.03
C LYS A 299 -0.92 6.05 12.14
N SER A 300 -1.29 4.79 11.92
CA SER A 300 -2.69 4.34 12.01
C SER A 300 -3.15 4.26 13.47
N ALA A 301 -2.29 3.69 14.31
CA ALA A 301 -2.54 3.46 15.73
C ALA A 301 -2.68 4.77 16.52
N LYS A 302 -2.04 5.87 16.10
CA LYS A 302 -2.12 7.18 16.75
C LYS A 302 -3.56 7.66 16.90
N THR A 303 -4.36 7.58 15.83
CA THR A 303 -5.75 8.04 15.81
C THR A 303 -6.76 6.98 16.24
N ASP A 304 -6.30 5.75 16.49
CA ASP A 304 -7.15 4.65 16.92
C ASP A 304 -7.32 4.65 18.44
N GLU A 305 -8.48 5.08 18.93
CA GLU A 305 -8.77 5.12 20.38
C GLU A 305 -8.85 3.72 21.03
N SER A 306 -8.89 2.63 20.24
CA SER A 306 -8.78 1.27 20.80
C SER A 306 -7.35 0.87 21.14
N ILE A 307 -6.35 1.59 20.62
CA ILE A 307 -4.93 1.35 20.94
C ILE A 307 -4.55 2.21 22.15
N VAL A 308 -4.05 1.58 23.21
CA VAL A 308 -3.57 2.29 24.41
C VAL A 308 -2.07 2.56 24.39
N GLY A 309 -1.31 1.80 23.59
CA GLY A 309 0.12 1.95 23.41
C GLY A 309 0.72 0.92 22.47
N ALA A 310 2.04 0.89 22.39
CA ALA A 310 2.77 0.02 21.46
C ALA A 310 3.96 -0.70 22.11
N ILE A 311 4.25 -1.90 21.61
CA ILE A 311 5.47 -2.67 21.84
C ILE A 311 6.25 -2.66 20.52
N LEU A 312 7.48 -2.16 20.54
CA LEU A 312 8.33 -2.05 19.35
C LEU A 312 9.54 -2.97 19.50
N LYS A 313 9.65 -3.96 18.61
CA LYS A 313 10.77 -4.90 18.57
C LYS A 313 11.83 -4.39 17.60
N LEU A 314 12.98 -4.00 18.13
CA LEU A 314 14.05 -3.34 17.36
C LEU A 314 14.94 -4.37 16.63
N ARG A 315 14.31 -5.17 15.76
CA ARG A 315 14.96 -6.23 14.98
C ARG A 315 14.56 -6.17 13.50
N GLY A 316 15.35 -6.83 12.66
CA GLY A 316 14.94 -7.20 11.30
C GLY A 316 15.04 -6.13 10.21
N ALA A 317 15.57 -4.93 10.51
CA ALA A 317 15.84 -3.91 9.49
C ALA A 317 17.26 -3.35 9.61
N ASP A 318 17.90 -3.16 8.46
CA ASP A 318 19.19 -2.48 8.30
C ASP A 318 18.92 -1.13 7.63
N TYR A 319 18.70 -0.11 8.46
CA TYR A 319 18.35 1.25 8.02
C TYR A 319 19.54 2.16 8.22
N GLY A 320 19.73 3.08 7.27
CA GLY A 320 20.62 4.21 7.48
C GLY A 320 20.03 5.20 8.49
N ILE A 321 20.85 6.20 8.83
CA ILE A 321 20.51 7.17 9.88
C ILE A 321 19.26 7.99 9.55
N GLY A 322 19.00 8.30 8.28
CA GLY A 322 17.82 9.07 7.86
C GLY A 322 16.53 8.32 8.18
N ARG A 323 16.42 7.05 7.79
CA ARG A 323 15.24 6.23 8.10
C ARG A 323 15.11 5.95 9.60
N LEU A 324 16.21 5.79 10.33
CA LEU A 324 16.16 5.66 11.79
C LEU A 324 15.61 6.94 12.45
N GLN A 325 15.96 8.13 11.96
CA GLN A 325 15.37 9.39 12.41
C GLN A 325 13.87 9.47 12.05
N GLU A 326 13.48 9.03 10.85
CA GLU A 326 12.06 8.99 10.45
C GLU A 326 11.22 8.07 11.35
N VAL A 327 11.75 6.90 11.71
CA VAL A 327 11.14 5.98 12.68
C VAL A 327 11.06 6.62 14.07
N ARG A 328 12.14 7.28 14.52
CA ARG A 328 12.17 7.99 15.81
C ARG A 328 11.08 9.08 15.86
N ASP A 329 10.93 9.85 14.79
CA ASP A 329 9.92 10.89 14.66
C ASP A 329 8.49 10.32 14.71
N ALA A 330 8.26 9.15 14.09
CA ALA A 330 6.98 8.45 14.18
C ALA A 330 6.64 8.02 15.62
N ILE A 331 7.64 7.58 16.40
CA ILE A 331 7.48 7.24 17.83
C ILE A 331 7.12 8.49 18.62
N LEU A 332 7.85 9.58 18.44
CA LEU A 332 7.58 10.85 19.12
C LEU A 332 6.20 11.40 18.78
N ASP A 333 5.80 11.35 17.51
CA ASP A 333 4.48 11.79 17.07
C ASP A 333 3.33 10.92 17.62
N PHE A 334 3.56 9.61 17.77
CA PHE A 334 2.60 8.72 18.43
C PHE A 334 2.46 9.04 19.92
N LYS A 335 3.57 9.29 20.63
CA LYS A 335 3.57 9.66 22.05
C LYS A 335 2.82 10.96 22.33
N LYS A 336 2.78 11.91 21.37
CA LYS A 336 1.96 13.14 21.48
C LYS A 336 0.46 12.87 21.65
N SER A 337 -0.03 11.68 21.32
CA SER A 337 -1.43 11.27 21.61
C SER A 337 -1.67 10.76 23.04
N GLY A 338 -0.66 10.85 23.92
CA GLY A 338 -0.73 10.37 25.30
C GLY A 338 -0.56 8.86 25.46
N LYS A 339 -0.23 8.15 24.37
CA LYS A 339 -0.03 6.69 24.36
C LYS A 339 1.42 6.34 24.68
N LYS A 340 1.62 5.28 25.45
CA LYS A 340 2.95 4.84 25.87
C LYS A 340 3.58 3.89 24.86
N VAL A 341 4.90 3.84 24.83
CA VAL A 341 5.70 3.00 23.94
C VAL A 341 6.76 2.25 24.72
N LEU A 342 6.73 0.92 24.65
CA LEU A 342 7.79 0.04 25.12
C LEU A 342 8.64 -0.41 23.93
N CYS A 343 9.95 -0.33 24.06
CA CYS A 343 10.90 -0.85 23.08
C CYS A 343 11.64 -2.05 23.67
N TYR A 344 11.70 -3.14 22.90
CA TYR A 344 12.42 -4.35 23.27
C TYR A 344 13.52 -4.64 22.25
N ALA A 345 14.71 -4.97 22.74
CA ALA A 345 15.86 -5.36 21.93
C ALA A 345 16.59 -6.56 22.55
N SER A 346 16.96 -7.54 21.72
CA SER A 346 17.86 -8.61 22.17
C SER A 346 19.31 -8.13 22.31
N SER A 347 19.73 -7.25 21.41
CA SER A 347 20.93 -6.42 21.52
C SER A 347 20.66 -5.14 20.74
N SER A 348 21.39 -4.06 21.03
CA SER A 348 21.23 -2.80 20.30
C SER A 348 22.58 -2.22 19.90
N GLY A 349 22.73 -1.86 18.63
CA GLY A 349 23.80 -0.96 18.19
C GLY A 349 23.40 0.51 18.37
N THR A 350 24.36 1.42 18.18
CA THR A 350 24.16 2.88 18.22
C THR A 350 22.92 3.36 17.45
N GLY A 351 22.70 2.88 16.21
CA GLY A 351 21.55 3.29 15.38
C GLY A 351 20.19 2.82 15.92
N ASN A 352 20.06 1.56 16.34
CA ASN A 352 18.81 1.08 16.95
C ASN A 352 18.57 1.75 18.31
N TYR A 353 19.64 2.09 19.03
CA TYR A 353 19.55 2.78 20.31
C TYR A 353 19.05 4.22 20.15
N LEU A 354 19.41 4.91 19.05
CA LEU A 354 18.79 6.20 18.68
C LEU A 354 17.26 6.08 18.61
N VAL A 355 16.73 5.03 18.00
CA VAL A 355 15.27 4.79 17.94
C VAL A 355 14.71 4.46 19.33
N ALA A 356 15.37 3.55 20.06
CA ALA A 356 14.97 3.15 21.42
C ALA A 356 14.86 4.34 22.37
N SER A 357 15.76 5.33 22.23
CA SER A 357 15.80 6.53 23.08
C SER A 357 14.51 7.36 23.03
N ALA A 358 13.68 7.23 22.00
CA ALA A 358 12.40 7.94 21.94
C ALA A 358 11.25 7.24 22.69
N CYS A 359 11.43 5.97 23.09
CA CYS A 359 10.39 5.17 23.75
C CYS A 359 10.22 5.60 25.23
N ASP A 360 9.09 5.26 25.85
CA ASP A 360 8.88 5.51 27.29
C ASP A 360 9.64 4.51 28.18
N LYS A 361 9.88 3.29 27.66
CA LYS A 361 10.62 2.24 28.36
C LYS A 361 11.43 1.41 27.38
N ILE A 362 12.70 1.14 27.70
CA ILE A 362 13.63 0.30 26.96
C ILE A 362 13.91 -0.96 27.76
N VAL A 363 13.51 -2.11 27.23
CA VAL A 363 13.77 -3.43 27.80
C VAL A 363 14.82 -4.13 26.96
N LEU A 364 15.87 -4.63 27.60
CA LEU A 364 16.95 -5.36 26.95
C LEU A 364 16.92 -6.83 27.39
N HIS A 365 17.25 -7.74 26.50
CA HIS A 365 17.45 -9.12 26.88
C HIS A 365 18.61 -9.27 27.89
N PRO A 366 18.51 -10.12 28.94
CA PRO A 366 19.55 -10.24 29.98
C PRO A 366 20.92 -10.70 29.47
N SER A 367 20.96 -11.47 28.38
CA SER A 367 22.21 -11.87 27.69
C SER A 367 22.58 -10.94 26.53
N GLY A 368 21.92 -9.79 26.42
CA GLY A 368 22.13 -8.80 25.37
C GLY A 368 23.29 -7.86 25.67
N GLU A 369 23.47 -6.91 24.75
CA GLU A 369 24.43 -5.81 24.92
C GLU A 369 23.91 -4.54 24.25
N VAL A 370 24.41 -3.41 24.72
CA VAL A 370 24.23 -2.09 24.09
C VAL A 370 25.59 -1.63 23.57
N ARG A 371 25.80 -1.76 22.26
CA ARG A 371 26.97 -1.24 21.54
C ARG A 371 26.75 0.24 21.19
N LEU A 372 26.61 1.07 22.23
CA LEU A 372 26.62 2.53 22.10
C LEU A 372 28.07 3.01 22.10
N ILE A 373 28.70 2.95 20.92
CA ILE A 373 30.16 3.14 20.73
C ILE A 373 30.48 4.20 19.68
N GLY A 374 29.54 5.11 19.43
CA GLY A 374 29.70 6.19 18.45
C GLY A 374 29.52 5.73 17.00
N ILE A 375 30.13 6.46 16.08
CA ILE A 375 30.10 6.24 14.64
C ILE A 375 31.50 6.31 14.05
N ARG A 376 31.74 5.59 12.95
CA ARG A 376 33.01 5.61 12.21
C ARG A 376 32.78 5.56 10.71
N ALA A 377 33.66 6.21 9.95
CA ALA A 377 33.78 6.00 8.52
C ALA A 377 35.12 5.30 8.22
N GLU A 378 35.09 4.32 7.32
CA GLU A 378 36.27 3.61 6.88
C GLU A 378 36.31 3.62 5.36
N SER A 379 37.49 3.87 4.78
CA SER A 379 37.72 3.82 3.34
C SER A 379 38.86 2.86 3.04
N THR A 380 38.57 1.86 2.22
CA THR A 380 39.57 0.92 1.73
C THR A 380 40.18 1.44 0.42
N PHE A 381 41.50 1.33 0.28
CA PHE A 381 42.24 1.73 -0.93
C PHE A 381 42.88 0.51 -1.59
N TYR A 382 42.58 0.32 -2.87
CA TYR A 382 42.93 -0.86 -3.67
C TYR A 382 44.05 -0.60 -4.67
N LYS A 383 44.48 0.67 -4.89
CA LYS A 383 45.52 1.00 -5.89
C LYS A 383 46.75 0.10 -5.75
N GLY A 384 47.31 -0.03 -4.53
CA GLY A 384 48.50 -0.86 -4.32
C GLY A 384 48.30 -2.35 -4.66
N ALA A 385 47.08 -2.88 -4.50
CA ALA A 385 46.74 -4.23 -4.93
C ALA A 385 46.58 -4.32 -6.46
N LEU A 386 45.95 -3.32 -7.08
CA LEU A 386 45.78 -3.24 -8.54
C LEU A 386 47.14 -3.14 -9.26
N ASP A 387 48.06 -2.31 -8.75
CA ASP A 387 49.42 -2.18 -9.29
C ASP A 387 50.16 -3.53 -9.27
N LYS A 388 50.04 -4.29 -8.18
CA LYS A 388 50.58 -5.66 -8.07
C LYS A 388 49.97 -6.62 -9.09
N LEU A 389 48.68 -6.46 -9.42
CA LEU A 389 48.02 -7.24 -10.48
C LEU A 389 48.34 -6.75 -11.89
N GLY A 390 48.95 -5.56 -12.04
CA GLY A 390 49.13 -4.93 -13.35
C GLY A 390 47.85 -4.33 -13.91
N VAL A 391 46.86 -4.06 -13.05
CA VAL A 391 45.62 -3.37 -13.41
C VAL A 391 45.78 -1.89 -13.07
N ARG A 392 45.44 -1.00 -13.99
CA ARG A 392 45.44 0.44 -13.75
C ARG A 392 44.02 0.99 -13.82
N ALA A 393 43.61 1.73 -12.80
CA ALA A 393 42.35 2.49 -12.81
C ALA A 393 42.59 3.85 -13.48
N ASP A 394 42.21 3.98 -14.76
CA ASP A 394 42.32 5.22 -15.53
C ASP A 394 41.00 6.00 -15.42
N LEU A 395 40.78 6.54 -14.22
CA LEU A 395 39.56 7.24 -13.83
C LEU A 395 39.84 8.73 -13.66
N GLU A 396 39.03 9.55 -14.33
CA GLU A 396 39.04 11.00 -14.26
C GLU A 396 37.77 11.48 -13.56
N HIS A 397 37.85 12.59 -12.82
CA HIS A 397 36.70 13.19 -12.14
C HIS A 397 36.74 14.72 -12.20
N ILE A 398 35.56 15.33 -12.03
CA ILE A 398 35.45 16.78 -11.80
C ILE A 398 34.79 17.03 -10.45
N GLY A 399 35.46 17.89 -9.68
CA GLY A 399 35.05 18.34 -8.36
C GLY A 399 36.06 17.96 -7.27
N LYS A 400 36.52 18.96 -6.51
CA LYS A 400 37.48 18.81 -5.39
C LYS A 400 37.12 17.66 -4.44
N TYR A 401 35.83 17.47 -4.18
CA TYR A 401 35.31 16.51 -3.20
C TYR A 401 34.77 15.23 -3.84
N LYS A 402 34.93 15.03 -5.15
CA LYS A 402 34.41 13.85 -5.84
C LYS A 402 35.33 12.64 -5.64
N SER A 403 35.30 12.06 -4.43
CA SER A 403 36.28 11.08 -3.97
C SER A 403 36.02 9.61 -4.37
N ALA A 404 34.93 9.31 -5.09
CA ALA A 404 34.56 7.89 -5.32
C ALA A 404 35.54 7.12 -6.24
N SER A 405 36.45 7.81 -6.94
CA SER A 405 37.56 7.18 -7.68
C SER A 405 38.80 6.94 -6.82
N GLU A 406 38.94 7.61 -5.67
CA GLU A 406 40.16 7.55 -4.86
C GLU A 406 40.50 6.15 -4.36
N PRO A 407 39.55 5.30 -3.91
CA PRO A 407 39.84 3.91 -3.56
C PRO A 407 40.60 3.15 -4.64
N TRP A 408 40.41 3.49 -5.91
CA TRP A 408 41.02 2.80 -7.04
C TRP A 408 42.27 3.49 -7.59
N THR A 409 42.44 4.77 -7.30
CA THR A 409 43.47 5.65 -7.90
C THR A 409 44.48 6.18 -6.90
N ARG A 410 44.30 5.93 -5.59
CA ARG A 410 45.16 6.39 -4.50
C ARG A 410 45.38 5.27 -3.48
N GLU A 411 46.36 5.47 -2.61
CA GLU A 411 46.63 4.58 -1.46
C GLU A 411 46.07 5.14 -0.14
N SER A 412 45.62 6.40 -0.15
CA SER A 412 45.04 7.09 1.00
C SER A 412 44.11 8.23 0.56
N MET A 413 43.28 8.70 1.50
CA MET A 413 42.36 9.82 1.28
C MET A 413 43.12 11.08 0.86
N SER A 414 42.58 11.81 -0.12
CA SER A 414 43.00 13.19 -0.32
C SER A 414 42.58 14.08 0.87
N PRO A 415 43.22 15.25 1.06
CA PRO A 415 42.78 16.22 2.08
C PRO A 415 41.30 16.61 1.93
N ALA A 416 40.82 16.75 0.69
CA ALA A 416 39.42 17.10 0.41
C ALA A 416 38.46 15.96 0.78
N HIS A 417 38.84 14.71 0.49
CA HIS A 417 38.05 13.55 0.88
C HIS A 417 37.94 13.45 2.40
N ARG A 418 39.06 13.61 3.11
CA ARG A 418 39.09 13.63 4.58
C ARG A 418 38.21 14.74 5.14
N GLU A 419 38.37 15.97 4.66
CA GLU A 419 37.56 17.14 5.05
C GLU A 419 36.04 16.88 4.91
N ALA A 420 35.61 16.23 3.81
CA ALA A 420 34.21 15.92 3.59
C ALA A 420 33.69 14.83 4.54
N LEU A 421 34.49 13.79 4.82
CA LEU A 421 34.10 12.72 5.74
C LEU A 421 34.08 13.20 7.20
N ASP A 422 35.07 13.97 7.63
CA ASP A 422 35.12 14.56 8.98
C ASP A 422 33.86 15.43 9.20
N SER A 423 33.54 16.30 8.24
CA SER A 423 32.33 17.14 8.28
C SER A 423 31.01 16.35 8.34
N LEU A 424 30.94 15.14 7.76
CA LEU A 424 29.77 14.28 7.89
C LEU A 424 29.74 13.58 9.25
N LEU A 425 30.88 13.07 9.73
CA LEU A 425 30.97 12.39 11.01
C LEU A 425 30.63 13.33 12.16
N ASP A 426 31.20 14.54 12.18
CA ASP A 426 30.94 15.52 13.23
C ASP A 426 29.45 15.85 13.35
N GLU A 427 28.83 16.21 12.21
CA GLU A 427 27.41 16.56 12.15
C GLU A 427 26.50 15.39 12.54
N LEU A 428 26.76 14.17 12.04
CA LEU A 428 25.95 12.99 12.38
C LEU A 428 26.12 12.59 13.84
N PHE A 429 27.33 12.72 14.40
CA PHE A 429 27.61 12.43 15.80
C PHE A 429 26.93 13.44 16.73
N GLU A 430 26.94 14.72 16.37
CA GLU A 430 26.18 15.76 17.09
C GLU A 430 24.68 15.47 17.08
N GLN A 431 24.10 15.20 15.91
CA GLN A 431 22.67 14.87 15.80
C GLN A 431 22.30 13.65 16.66
N LEU A 432 23.12 12.59 16.61
CA LEU A 432 22.91 11.37 17.38
C LEU A 432 23.00 11.62 18.88
N THR A 433 24.03 12.34 19.32
CA THR A 433 24.24 12.61 20.75
C THR A 433 23.13 13.50 21.31
N HIS A 434 22.73 14.55 20.60
CA HIS A 434 21.61 15.39 21.02
C HIS A 434 20.30 14.60 21.12
N ALA A 435 19.96 13.79 20.11
CA ALA A 435 18.71 13.05 20.08
C ALA A 435 18.61 11.97 21.17
N ILE A 436 19.70 11.27 21.47
CA ILE A 436 19.74 10.26 22.54
C ILE A 436 19.75 10.93 23.91
N ALA A 437 20.52 12.01 24.08
CA ALA A 437 20.58 12.75 25.34
C ALA A 437 19.20 13.30 25.73
N GLU A 438 18.49 13.91 24.76
CA GLU A 438 17.10 14.35 24.93
C GLU A 438 16.18 13.19 25.33
N GLY A 439 16.25 12.07 24.61
CA GLY A 439 15.36 10.93 24.83
C GLY A 439 15.55 10.23 26.18
N ARG A 440 16.79 10.23 26.70
CA ARG A 440 17.15 9.58 27.98
C ARG A 440 17.29 10.56 29.16
N GLY A 441 17.22 11.87 28.92
CA GLY A 441 17.40 12.88 29.96
C GLY A 441 18.84 13.06 30.42
N PHE A 442 19.83 12.72 29.59
CA PHE A 442 21.25 12.97 29.89
C PHE A 442 21.68 14.35 29.43
N SER A 443 22.78 14.86 30.00
CA SER A 443 23.52 15.93 29.34
C SER A 443 24.29 15.38 28.12
N VAL A 444 24.56 16.22 27.11
CA VAL A 444 25.34 15.81 25.94
C VAL A 444 26.76 15.35 26.35
N ALA A 445 27.37 16.02 27.32
CA ALA A 445 28.69 15.65 27.84
C ALA A 445 28.66 14.28 28.54
N GLU A 446 27.64 14.02 29.36
CA GLU A 446 27.45 12.71 29.99
C GLU A 446 27.28 11.61 28.95
N LEU A 447 26.45 11.84 27.92
CA LEU A 447 26.25 10.86 26.87
C LEU A 447 27.54 10.57 26.09
N LYS A 448 28.35 11.60 25.78
CA LYS A 448 29.66 11.40 25.16
C LYS A 448 30.56 10.53 26.03
N GLY A 449 30.63 10.79 27.34
CA GLY A 449 31.33 9.92 28.28
C GLY A 449 30.79 8.48 28.30
N LYS A 450 29.47 8.30 28.19
CA LYS A 450 28.88 6.95 28.06
C LYS A 450 29.27 6.28 26.74
N ILE A 451 29.33 7.02 25.63
CA ILE A 451 29.79 6.49 24.34
C ILE A 451 31.25 6.03 24.43
N ASP A 452 32.10 6.82 25.07
CA ASP A 452 33.53 6.52 25.21
C ASP A 452 33.81 5.31 26.13
N TYR A 453 32.90 5.01 27.06
CA TYR A 453 32.97 3.82 27.92
C TYR A 453 32.43 2.54 27.25
N GLY A 454 31.55 2.65 26.25
CA GLY A 454 30.92 1.49 25.62
C GLY A 454 31.94 0.52 24.98
N PRO A 455 31.54 -0.73 24.67
CA PRO A 455 30.18 -1.29 24.73
C PRO A 455 29.77 -1.72 26.15
N TYR A 456 28.46 -1.91 26.35
CA TYR A 456 27.89 -2.31 27.64
C TYR A 456 27.29 -3.70 27.56
N THR A 457 27.61 -4.57 28.52
CA THR A 457 26.79 -5.75 28.81
C THR A 457 25.39 -5.33 29.28
N ALA A 458 24.43 -6.24 29.29
CA ALA A 458 23.08 -5.93 29.76
C ALA A 458 23.03 -5.31 31.16
N THR A 459 23.76 -5.88 32.12
CA THR A 459 23.83 -5.37 33.50
C THR A 459 24.48 -3.99 33.56
N GLU A 460 25.57 -3.76 32.82
CA GLU A 460 26.21 -2.45 32.78
C GLU A 460 25.31 -1.40 32.11
N ALA A 461 24.57 -1.77 31.06
CA ALA A 461 23.63 -0.88 30.39
C ALA A 461 22.50 -0.46 31.33
N LEU A 462 22.00 -1.39 32.16
CA LEU A 462 20.99 -1.09 33.19
C LEU A 462 21.59 -0.15 34.26
N ASN A 463 22.76 -0.47 34.79
CA ASN A 463 23.43 0.33 35.81
C ASN A 463 23.80 1.74 35.32
N ALA A 464 24.15 1.88 34.04
CA ALA A 464 24.47 3.16 33.40
C ALA A 464 23.21 4.00 33.04
N GLY A 465 22.01 3.46 33.28
CA GLY A 465 20.73 4.08 32.93
C GLY A 465 20.42 4.08 31.43
N LEU A 466 21.16 3.31 30.63
CA LEU A 466 20.94 3.21 29.18
C LEU A 466 19.68 2.40 28.84
N VAL A 467 19.33 1.44 29.69
CA VAL A 467 18.08 0.67 29.58
C VAL A 467 17.34 0.70 30.91
N ASP A 468 16.04 0.43 30.87
CA ASP A 468 15.17 0.58 32.04
C ASP A 468 14.90 -0.76 32.75
N GLU A 469 14.99 -1.88 32.03
CA GLU A 469 14.73 -3.22 32.57
C GLU A 469 15.44 -4.31 31.74
N LEU A 470 15.80 -5.41 32.39
CA LEU A 470 16.29 -6.62 31.72
C LEU A 470 15.24 -7.71 31.79
N ALA A 471 14.80 -8.24 30.64
CA ALA A 471 13.77 -9.27 30.59
C ALA A 471 13.82 -10.10 29.30
N TYR A 472 13.36 -11.34 29.37
CA TYR A 472 13.18 -12.23 28.23
C TYR A 472 11.94 -11.83 27.41
N ASP A 473 11.88 -12.26 26.13
CA ASP A 473 10.75 -11.92 25.23
C ASP A 473 9.38 -12.33 25.80
N GLY A 474 9.33 -13.43 26.55
CA GLY A 474 8.10 -13.92 27.20
C GLY A 474 7.58 -13.05 28.35
N GLU A 475 8.43 -12.20 28.93
CA GLU A 475 8.08 -11.31 30.05
C GLU A 475 7.62 -9.92 29.56
N ILE A 476 7.85 -9.60 28.28
CA ILE A 476 7.51 -8.30 27.69
C ILE A 476 6.01 -8.01 27.76
N GLU A 477 5.17 -9.04 27.66
CA GLU A 477 3.73 -8.88 27.83
C GLU A 477 3.43 -8.29 29.21
N GLU A 478 3.91 -8.89 30.29
CA GLU A 478 3.66 -8.41 31.65
C GLU A 478 4.17 -6.98 31.87
N ILE A 479 5.39 -6.68 31.41
CA ILE A 479 5.99 -5.34 31.52
C ILE A 479 5.15 -4.32 30.75
N SER A 480 4.67 -4.68 29.56
CA SER A 480 3.80 -3.81 28.78
C SER A 480 2.47 -3.55 29.48
N GLN A 481 1.84 -4.57 30.10
CA GLN A 481 0.59 -4.38 30.84
C GLN A 481 0.77 -3.42 32.03
N LYS A 482 1.89 -3.55 32.76
CA LYS A 482 2.26 -2.64 33.86
C LYS A 482 2.44 -1.21 33.36
N LEU A 483 3.19 -1.02 32.26
CA LEU A 483 3.42 0.31 31.67
C LEU A 483 2.12 0.98 31.18
N MET A 484 1.19 0.19 30.64
CA MET A 484 -0.08 0.69 30.09
C MET A 484 -1.19 0.82 31.15
N GLY A 485 -0.97 0.37 32.38
CA GLY A 485 -1.94 0.49 33.48
C GLY A 485 -3.15 -0.45 33.37
N GLY A 486 -3.01 -1.61 32.73
CA GLY A 486 -4.10 -2.58 32.62
C GLY A 486 -3.74 -3.81 31.79
N LYS A 487 -4.62 -4.83 31.79
CA LYS A 487 -4.47 -6.03 30.95
C LYS A 487 -5.20 -5.84 29.62
N TYR A 488 -4.45 -5.82 28.54
CA TYR A 488 -4.94 -5.56 27.18
C TYR A 488 -4.40 -6.62 26.20
N PRO A 489 -5.24 -7.14 25.28
CA PRO A 489 -4.77 -8.01 24.23
C PRO A 489 -3.69 -7.34 23.38
N ILE A 490 -2.62 -8.08 23.09
CA ILE A 490 -1.56 -7.65 22.16
C ILE A 490 -1.97 -8.08 20.75
N LEU A 491 -1.88 -7.15 19.81
CA LEU A 491 -2.20 -7.36 18.40
C LEU A 491 -0.96 -7.12 17.56
N LYS A 492 -0.55 -8.10 16.77
CA LYS A 492 0.61 -7.95 15.89
C LYS A 492 0.31 -6.97 14.76
N ALA A 493 1.33 -6.27 14.26
CA ALA A 493 1.23 -5.30 13.17
C ALA A 493 0.47 -5.86 11.96
N THR A 494 0.79 -7.09 11.56
CA THR A 494 0.13 -7.77 10.43
C THR A 494 -1.36 -8.00 10.66
N GLU A 495 -1.75 -8.34 11.88
CA GLU A 495 -3.16 -8.50 12.26
C GLU A 495 -3.86 -7.14 12.31
N TYR A 496 -3.22 -6.14 12.92
CA TYR A 496 -3.73 -4.78 13.01
C TYR A 496 -4.00 -4.17 11.63
N GLN A 497 -3.08 -4.32 10.70
CA GLN A 497 -3.19 -3.80 9.33
C GLN A 497 -4.19 -4.57 8.47
N ARG A 498 -4.49 -5.84 8.79
CA ARG A 498 -5.50 -6.64 8.08
C ARG A 498 -6.93 -6.26 8.43
N ILE A 499 -7.16 -5.63 9.58
CA ILE A 499 -8.50 -5.20 9.97
C ILE A 499 -8.93 -4.06 9.05
N GLN A 500 -9.69 -4.41 8.01
CA GLN A 500 -10.38 -3.44 7.18
C GLN A 500 -11.53 -2.87 8.00
N ARG A 501 -11.65 -1.54 8.08
CA ARG A 501 -12.84 -0.90 8.64
C ARG A 501 -13.91 -0.87 7.56
N TYR A 502 -15.13 -1.25 7.91
CA TYR A 502 -16.24 -1.21 6.95
C TYR A 502 -16.50 0.22 6.50
N GLU A 503 -16.56 0.45 5.18
CA GLU A 503 -16.77 1.77 4.58
C GLU A 503 -18.26 2.11 4.55
N TYR A 504 -18.76 2.64 5.66
CA TYR A 504 -20.17 3.02 5.81
C TYR A 504 -20.62 4.23 4.98
N GLU A 505 -19.67 4.97 4.43
CA GLU A 505 -19.95 6.29 3.91
C GLU A 505 -20.00 6.25 2.38
N TRP A 506 -21.06 6.79 1.78
CA TRP A 506 -21.17 7.01 0.32
C TRP A 506 -20.26 8.16 -0.13
N ARG A 507 -18.99 8.08 0.27
CA ARG A 507 -17.98 9.09 0.02
C ARG A 507 -17.54 9.03 -1.43
N LYS A 508 -17.20 10.22 -1.94
CA LYS A 508 -16.36 10.34 -3.12
C LYS A 508 -15.07 9.54 -2.84
N PRO A 509 -14.60 8.65 -3.74
CA PRO A 509 -13.33 7.98 -3.54
C PRO A 509 -12.24 9.04 -3.27
N PRO A 510 -11.39 8.84 -2.25
CA PRO A 510 -10.45 9.86 -1.82
C PRO A 510 -9.50 10.21 -2.97
N PRO A 511 -9.04 11.47 -3.06
CA PRO A 511 -8.03 11.85 -4.03
C PRO A 511 -6.77 10.98 -3.83
N LYS A 512 -6.10 10.67 -4.94
CA LYS A 512 -4.92 9.81 -4.91
C LYS A 512 -3.65 10.63 -4.85
N ILE A 513 -2.69 10.15 -4.07
CA ILE A 513 -1.29 10.59 -4.13
C ILE A 513 -0.46 9.40 -4.60
N ALA A 514 0.33 9.58 -5.64
CA ALA A 514 1.23 8.55 -6.11
C ALA A 514 2.53 8.60 -5.32
N LEU A 515 2.88 7.51 -4.64
CA LEU A 515 4.17 7.31 -3.98
C LEU A 515 5.05 6.42 -4.86
N ILE A 516 6.09 7.01 -5.45
CA ILE A 516 7.00 6.34 -6.37
C ILE A 516 8.30 6.05 -5.64
N TYR A 517 8.65 4.76 -5.50
CA TYR A 517 9.92 4.34 -4.90
C TYR A 517 11.02 4.29 -5.97
N ALA A 518 12.08 5.07 -5.76
CA ALA A 518 13.28 5.15 -6.57
C ALA A 518 14.47 4.72 -5.70
N GLU A 519 14.70 3.40 -5.65
CA GLU A 519 15.67 2.79 -4.73
C GLU A 519 16.81 2.07 -5.49
N GLY A 520 18.03 2.24 -4.99
CA GLY A 520 19.23 1.57 -5.48
C GLY A 520 20.01 2.35 -6.55
N MET A 521 21.07 1.74 -7.06
CA MET A 521 21.93 2.34 -8.08
C MET A 521 21.14 2.58 -9.39
N ILE A 522 21.30 3.75 -9.98
CA ILE A 522 20.60 4.15 -11.21
C ILE A 522 21.25 3.49 -12.42
N VAL A 523 20.47 2.67 -13.13
CA VAL A 523 20.90 1.90 -14.30
C VAL A 523 19.99 2.10 -15.50
N SER A 524 20.53 1.81 -16.69
CA SER A 524 19.74 1.71 -17.92
C SER A 524 18.76 0.54 -17.84
N GLY A 525 17.61 0.65 -18.51
CA GLY A 525 16.65 -0.46 -18.61
C GLY A 525 15.64 -0.54 -17.45
N LYS A 526 15.18 -1.76 -17.12
CA LYS A 526 14.17 -2.00 -16.08
C LYS A 526 14.83 -2.17 -14.72
N SER A 527 14.11 -1.83 -13.65
CA SER A 527 14.56 -2.10 -12.28
C SER A 527 14.75 -3.60 -12.06
N LEU A 528 15.81 -3.95 -11.33
CA LEU A 528 16.17 -5.32 -11.00
C LEU A 528 16.34 -5.44 -9.49
N LYS A 529 16.03 -6.61 -8.94
CA LYS A 529 16.37 -6.97 -7.57
C LYS A 529 17.27 -8.20 -7.65
N ASN A 530 18.46 -8.12 -7.06
CA ASN A 530 19.34 -9.26 -6.96
C ASN A 530 18.73 -10.25 -5.94
N PRO A 531 18.40 -11.50 -6.35
CA PRO A 531 17.78 -12.47 -5.45
C PRO A 531 18.73 -12.94 -4.34
N LEU A 532 20.05 -12.88 -4.56
CA LEU A 532 21.06 -13.35 -3.61
C LEU A 532 21.40 -12.29 -2.55
N THR A 533 21.65 -11.05 -2.99
CA THR A 533 22.06 -9.97 -2.08
C THR A 533 20.90 -9.08 -1.63
N GLY A 534 19.70 -9.25 -2.21
CA GLY A 534 18.55 -8.37 -1.97
C GLY A 534 18.71 -6.96 -2.55
N SER A 535 19.90 -6.61 -3.07
CA SER A 535 20.22 -5.29 -3.61
C SER A 535 19.28 -4.91 -4.75
N LYS A 536 18.90 -3.64 -4.78
CA LYS A 536 18.00 -3.07 -5.79
C LYS A 536 18.79 -2.25 -6.77
N MET A 537 18.42 -2.34 -8.05
CA MET A 537 18.87 -1.46 -9.10
C MET A 537 17.68 -0.66 -9.62
N MET A 538 17.82 0.65 -9.66
CA MET A 538 16.83 1.58 -10.15
C MET A 538 16.94 1.69 -11.68
N GLY A 539 16.07 0.99 -12.40
CA GLY A 539 16.07 1.06 -13.86
C GLY A 539 15.27 2.26 -14.36
N ALA A 540 15.90 3.11 -15.17
CA ALA A 540 15.25 4.31 -15.70
C ALA A 540 13.95 4.04 -16.46
N LYS A 541 13.82 2.94 -17.22
CA LYS A 541 12.57 2.60 -17.93
C LYS A 541 11.42 2.30 -16.97
N THR A 542 11.70 1.71 -15.80
CA THR A 542 10.67 1.41 -14.79
C THR A 542 10.22 2.69 -14.10
N ILE A 543 11.17 3.54 -13.66
CA ILE A 543 10.86 4.75 -12.92
C ILE A 543 10.20 5.82 -13.80
N THR A 544 10.71 6.06 -15.01
CA THR A 544 10.07 6.96 -15.99
C THR A 544 8.65 6.52 -16.32
N LYS A 545 8.40 5.21 -16.52
CA LYS A 545 7.05 4.68 -16.71
C LYS A 545 6.15 4.91 -15.49
N ALA A 546 6.66 4.73 -14.27
CA ALA A 546 5.91 4.99 -13.04
C ALA A 546 5.52 6.48 -12.92
N ILE A 547 6.48 7.39 -13.13
CA ILE A 547 6.24 8.85 -13.10
C ILE A 547 5.24 9.25 -14.18
N LYS A 548 5.44 8.79 -15.42
CA LYS A 548 4.50 9.04 -16.53
C LYS A 548 3.10 8.51 -16.24
N THR A 549 2.97 7.34 -15.62
CA THR A 549 1.67 6.77 -15.22
C THR A 549 0.96 7.66 -14.20
N ALA A 550 1.68 8.10 -13.17
CA ALA A 550 1.12 9.00 -12.16
C ALA A 550 0.77 10.39 -12.74
N ARG A 551 1.61 10.92 -13.63
CA ARG A 551 1.42 12.19 -14.33
C ARG A 551 0.15 12.17 -15.18
N LEU A 552 -0.07 11.12 -15.97
CA LEU A 552 -1.21 11.03 -16.90
C LEU A 552 -2.53 10.61 -16.24
N ASP A 553 -2.51 10.03 -15.03
CA ASP A 553 -3.74 9.65 -14.31
C ASP A 553 -4.43 10.86 -13.65
N SER A 554 -5.53 11.35 -14.22
CA SER A 554 -6.29 12.50 -13.69
C SER A 554 -6.83 12.35 -12.26
N SER A 555 -6.90 11.12 -11.75
CA SER A 555 -7.31 10.83 -10.36
C SER A 555 -6.17 11.04 -9.34
N VAL A 556 -4.92 11.03 -9.79
CA VAL A 556 -3.73 11.38 -9.00
C VAL A 556 -3.59 12.91 -8.92
N LYS A 557 -3.58 13.45 -7.70
CA LYS A 557 -3.52 14.89 -7.42
C LYS A 557 -2.12 15.42 -7.13
N ALA A 558 -1.23 14.57 -6.61
CA ALA A 558 0.17 14.89 -6.40
C ALA A 558 1.04 13.62 -6.50
N ILE A 559 2.34 13.82 -6.68
CA ILE A 559 3.35 12.78 -6.75
C ILE A 559 4.35 13.00 -5.62
N VAL A 560 4.66 11.93 -4.89
CA VAL A 560 5.78 11.86 -3.96
C VAL A 560 6.80 10.89 -4.53
N LEU A 561 8.02 11.36 -4.81
CA LEU A 561 9.14 10.55 -5.28
C LEU A 561 10.05 10.25 -4.07
N ARG A 562 10.01 9.01 -3.56
CA ARG A 562 10.85 8.54 -2.45
C ARG A 562 12.16 8.01 -3.01
N ILE A 563 13.26 8.70 -2.74
CA ILE A 563 14.60 8.39 -3.28
C ILE A 563 15.47 7.78 -2.20
N ASP A 564 16.09 6.64 -2.52
CA ASP A 564 17.12 6.00 -1.72
C ASP A 564 18.24 5.48 -2.66
N SER A 565 19.15 6.37 -3.05
CA SER A 565 20.14 6.12 -4.10
C SER A 565 21.42 6.93 -3.91
N SER A 566 22.56 6.24 -4.00
CA SER A 566 23.89 6.85 -4.11
C SER A 566 24.22 7.37 -5.53
N GLY A 567 23.26 7.25 -6.47
CA GLY A 567 23.41 7.67 -7.86
C GLY A 567 23.62 6.50 -8.82
N GLY A 568 24.33 6.75 -9.92
CA GLY A 568 24.57 5.75 -10.97
C GLY A 568 24.89 6.41 -12.30
N PHE A 569 24.45 5.80 -13.40
CA PHE A 569 24.74 6.31 -14.73
C PHE A 569 23.99 7.62 -15.03
N ILE A 570 24.67 8.54 -15.73
CA ILE A 570 24.15 9.89 -16.03
C ILE A 570 22.98 9.83 -16.99
N GLN A 571 23.12 9.14 -18.14
CA GLN A 571 22.06 9.10 -19.16
C GLN A 571 20.71 8.54 -18.60
N PRO A 572 20.70 7.47 -17.80
CA PRO A 572 19.49 7.02 -17.10
C PRO A 572 18.95 8.04 -16.09
N SER A 573 19.84 8.73 -15.35
CA SER A 573 19.45 9.80 -14.42
C SER A 573 18.79 10.97 -15.16
N ASP A 574 19.35 11.39 -16.29
CA ASP A 574 18.80 12.44 -17.16
C ASP A 574 17.41 12.08 -17.71
N SER A 575 17.24 10.82 -18.12
CA SER A 575 15.93 10.32 -18.57
C SER A 575 14.87 10.42 -17.47
N ILE A 576 15.23 10.14 -16.22
CA ILE A 576 14.33 10.27 -15.06
C ILE A 576 14.10 11.75 -14.76
N TRP A 577 15.15 12.58 -14.70
CA TRP A 577 15.06 14.03 -14.47
C TRP A 577 14.06 14.68 -15.41
N ARG A 578 14.13 14.37 -16.70
CA ARG A 578 13.20 14.89 -17.72
C ARG A 578 11.76 14.52 -17.39
N GLU A 579 11.47 13.28 -17.02
CA GLU A 579 10.10 12.87 -16.66
C GLU A 579 9.63 13.48 -15.33
N VAL A 580 10.53 13.71 -14.37
CA VAL A 580 10.21 14.45 -13.13
C VAL A 580 9.84 15.90 -13.46
N ALA A 581 10.62 16.59 -14.30
CA ALA A 581 10.33 17.95 -14.75
C ALA A 581 8.98 18.03 -15.49
N LEU A 582 8.70 17.09 -16.40
CA LEU A 582 7.40 17.00 -17.09
C LEU A 582 6.23 16.75 -16.12
N ALA A 583 6.46 15.98 -15.05
CA ALA A 583 5.44 15.71 -14.04
C ALA A 583 5.16 16.91 -13.15
N LYS A 584 6.21 17.59 -12.68
CA LYS A 584 6.13 18.85 -11.91
C LYS A 584 5.31 19.90 -12.65
N ALA A 585 5.51 20.05 -13.97
CA ALA A 585 4.77 21.01 -14.79
C ALA A 585 3.25 20.76 -14.85
N GLN A 586 2.77 19.57 -14.46
CA GLN A 586 1.35 19.21 -14.50
C GLN A 586 0.74 19.03 -13.11
N LYS A 587 1.54 18.63 -12.12
CA LYS A 587 1.07 18.25 -10.78
C LYS A 587 2.16 18.54 -9.74
N PRO A 588 1.79 18.88 -8.49
CA PRO A 588 2.74 18.97 -7.40
C PRO A 588 3.58 17.68 -7.29
N LEU A 589 4.89 17.83 -7.36
CA LEU A 589 5.87 16.76 -7.23
C LEU A 589 6.83 17.05 -6.08
N ILE A 590 6.72 16.24 -5.04
CA ILE A 590 7.50 16.38 -3.81
C ILE A 590 8.49 15.23 -3.77
N VAL A 591 9.76 15.52 -3.51
CA VAL A 591 10.77 14.49 -3.25
C VAL A 591 10.87 14.27 -1.75
N SER A 592 10.95 13.00 -1.37
CA SER A 592 11.32 12.57 -0.02
C SER A 592 12.61 11.76 -0.13
N MET A 593 13.68 12.23 0.47
CA MET A 593 14.96 11.53 0.51
C MET A 593 14.99 10.61 1.73
N ALA A 594 15.40 9.36 1.53
CA ALA A 594 15.56 8.37 2.59
C ALA A 594 16.98 8.47 3.20
N ASP A 595 17.71 7.37 3.26
CA ASP A 595 19.07 7.35 3.80
C ASP A 595 20.05 8.11 2.90
N VAL A 596 19.96 7.89 1.58
CA VAL A 596 20.86 8.52 0.61
C VAL A 596 20.08 9.05 -0.60
N ALA A 597 20.41 10.26 -1.05
CA ALA A 597 19.97 10.79 -2.33
C ALA A 597 21.08 11.68 -2.92
N ALA A 598 22.19 11.05 -3.30
CA ALA A 598 23.41 11.73 -3.73
C ALA A 598 23.76 11.43 -5.20
N SER A 599 24.56 12.29 -5.83
CA SER A 599 25.01 12.14 -7.22
C SER A 599 23.78 12.04 -8.16
N GLY A 600 23.65 10.99 -8.96
CA GLY A 600 22.44 10.72 -9.76
C GLY A 600 21.13 10.73 -8.94
N GLY A 601 21.15 10.38 -7.65
CA GLY A 601 19.99 10.48 -6.76
C GLY A 601 19.56 11.93 -6.51
N TYR A 602 20.53 12.84 -6.34
CA TYR A 602 20.24 14.29 -6.26
C TYR A 602 19.87 14.87 -7.63
N TYR A 603 20.51 14.36 -8.70
CA TYR A 603 20.18 14.72 -10.08
C TYR A 603 18.68 14.58 -10.32
N ILE A 604 18.09 13.41 -10.05
CA ILE A 604 16.65 13.19 -10.26
C ILE A 604 15.74 13.92 -9.27
N ALA A 605 16.28 14.37 -8.13
CA ALA A 605 15.55 15.12 -7.11
C ALA A 605 15.41 16.61 -7.45
N ALA A 606 16.46 17.18 -8.07
CA ALA A 606 16.61 18.61 -8.31
C ALA A 606 15.39 19.34 -8.93
N PRO A 607 14.65 18.78 -9.92
CA PRO A 607 13.58 19.51 -10.56
C PRO A 607 12.27 19.56 -9.74
N ALA A 608 12.20 18.88 -8.59
CA ALA A 608 10.98 18.82 -7.77
C ALA A 608 10.50 20.20 -7.27
N ASP A 609 9.23 20.27 -6.88
CA ASP A 609 8.65 21.47 -6.27
C ASP A 609 9.15 21.71 -4.84
N VAL A 610 9.36 20.62 -4.11
CA VAL A 610 9.89 20.59 -2.74
C VAL A 610 10.71 19.33 -2.56
N ILE A 611 11.89 19.48 -1.98
CA ILE A 611 12.76 18.40 -1.52
C ILE A 611 12.71 18.35 0.00
N VAL A 612 12.31 17.20 0.52
CA VAL A 612 12.25 16.88 1.94
C VAL A 612 13.31 15.82 2.25
N ALA A 613 14.11 16.02 3.28
CA ALA A 613 15.14 15.08 3.73
C ALA A 613 15.21 15.05 5.26
N GLU A 614 15.57 13.90 5.82
CA GLU A 614 15.85 13.81 7.26
C GLU A 614 17.19 14.49 7.60
N PRO A 615 17.40 14.98 8.84
CA PRO A 615 18.62 15.67 9.23
C PRO A 615 19.92 14.94 8.83
N GLY A 616 19.91 13.61 8.96
CA GLY A 616 21.03 12.73 8.70
C GLY A 616 21.05 12.11 7.29
N THR A 617 20.08 12.39 6.42
CA THR A 617 20.12 11.95 5.02
C THR A 617 21.42 12.41 4.35
N ILE A 618 22.09 11.54 3.61
CA ILE A 618 23.29 11.92 2.83
C ILE A 618 22.86 12.32 1.40
N THR A 619 23.13 13.55 0.99
CA THR A 619 22.74 14.08 -0.32
C THR A 619 23.86 14.93 -0.96
N GLY A 620 23.55 15.64 -2.05
CA GLY A 620 24.52 16.39 -2.85
C GLY A 620 25.32 15.46 -3.76
N SER A 621 26.64 15.44 -3.59
CA SER A 621 27.62 14.79 -4.48
C SER A 621 27.47 15.18 -5.96
N ILE A 622 27.19 16.47 -6.20
CA ILE A 622 27.05 17.04 -7.55
C ILE A 622 28.43 17.07 -8.20
N GLY A 623 28.73 16.03 -8.97
CA GLY A 623 30.04 15.81 -9.57
C GLY A 623 30.04 14.55 -10.41
N VAL A 624 30.99 14.45 -11.34
CA VAL A 624 31.04 13.39 -12.34
C VAL A 624 32.38 12.68 -12.29
N ILE A 625 32.34 11.36 -12.46
CA ILE A 625 33.51 10.49 -12.61
C ILE A 625 33.29 9.67 -13.88
N SER A 626 34.33 9.50 -14.69
CA SER A 626 34.32 8.61 -15.84
C SER A 626 35.71 8.05 -16.09
N GLY A 627 35.80 6.93 -16.81
CA GLY A 627 37.07 6.30 -17.13
C GLY A 627 36.93 4.80 -17.31
N LYS A 628 38.05 4.11 -17.32
CA LYS A 628 38.12 2.65 -17.51
C LYS A 628 39.21 2.03 -16.65
N TYR A 629 39.19 0.71 -16.59
CA TYR A 629 40.32 -0.07 -16.09
C TYR A 629 41.14 -0.58 -17.27
N SER A 630 42.44 -0.33 -17.24
CA SER A 630 43.40 -0.94 -18.13
C SER A 630 43.89 -2.25 -17.51
N LEU A 631 43.69 -3.34 -18.23
CA LEU A 631 44.11 -4.69 -17.86
C LEU A 631 45.39 -5.10 -18.58
N LYS A 632 46.01 -4.19 -19.35
CA LYS A 632 47.19 -4.50 -20.17
C LYS A 632 48.31 -5.14 -19.34
N GLY A 633 48.66 -4.56 -18.20
CA GLY A 633 49.73 -5.09 -17.35
C GLY A 633 49.40 -6.45 -16.74
N LEU A 634 48.12 -6.72 -16.45
CA LEU A 634 47.65 -8.04 -16.02
C LEU A 634 47.83 -9.05 -17.16
N TYR A 635 47.39 -8.70 -18.37
CA TYR A 635 47.51 -9.55 -19.54
C TYR A 635 48.97 -9.87 -19.87
N ASP A 636 49.85 -8.87 -19.80
CA ASP A 636 51.30 -9.06 -19.99
C ASP A 636 51.87 -10.07 -18.98
N LYS A 637 51.40 -10.03 -17.72
CA LYS A 637 51.83 -10.97 -16.65
C LYS A 637 51.37 -12.41 -16.86
N ILE A 638 50.18 -12.62 -17.44
CA ILE A 638 49.60 -13.95 -17.63
C ILE A 638 49.73 -14.46 -19.08
N GLY A 639 50.52 -13.79 -19.90
CA GLY A 639 50.80 -14.20 -21.28
C GLY A 639 49.66 -13.98 -22.28
N ILE A 640 48.66 -13.14 -21.96
CA ILE A 640 47.57 -12.81 -22.89
C ILE A 640 47.99 -11.64 -23.78
N LYS A 641 47.87 -11.82 -25.09
CA LYS A 641 48.08 -10.75 -26.08
C LYS A 641 46.81 -10.46 -26.88
N LYS A 642 46.52 -9.18 -27.12
CA LYS A 642 45.48 -8.75 -28.05
C LYS A 642 46.10 -7.91 -29.15
N GLU A 643 45.80 -8.24 -30.39
CA GLU A 643 46.16 -7.42 -31.55
C GLU A 643 44.96 -6.53 -31.92
N ILE A 644 45.18 -5.22 -32.02
CA ILE A 644 44.12 -4.26 -32.32
C ILE A 644 44.32 -3.73 -33.74
N LEU A 645 43.43 -4.15 -34.64
CA LEU A 645 43.33 -3.60 -35.99
C LEU A 645 42.22 -2.55 -35.99
N LYS A 646 42.56 -1.27 -36.22
CA LYS A 646 41.58 -0.18 -36.20
C LYS A 646 41.34 0.48 -37.56
N ARG A 647 40.09 0.92 -37.76
CA ARG A 647 39.66 1.87 -38.79
C ARG A 647 38.98 3.04 -38.07
N GLY A 648 39.65 4.19 -38.08
CA GLY A 648 39.32 5.34 -37.23
C GLY A 648 40.32 5.53 -36.08
N LYS A 649 40.71 6.78 -35.83
CA LYS A 649 41.79 7.16 -34.88
C LYS A 649 41.57 6.62 -33.46
N TYR A 650 40.31 6.66 -32.99
CA TYR A 650 39.89 6.33 -31.61
C TYR A 650 39.02 5.06 -31.52
N ALA A 651 39.10 4.13 -32.48
CA ALA A 651 38.23 2.95 -32.49
C ALA A 651 38.45 2.01 -31.27
N ASP A 652 39.58 2.14 -30.61
CA ASP A 652 40.03 1.40 -29.44
C ASP A 652 39.86 2.17 -28.12
N PHE A 653 39.20 3.33 -28.13
CA PHE A 653 39.05 4.20 -26.95
C PHE A 653 38.57 3.47 -25.69
N TYR A 654 37.55 2.62 -25.82
CA TYR A 654 36.96 1.85 -24.72
C TYR A 654 37.63 0.49 -24.48
N THR A 655 38.77 0.20 -25.10
CA THR A 655 39.49 -1.07 -24.90
C THR A 655 40.00 -1.19 -23.47
N ASP A 656 39.95 -2.39 -22.90
CA ASP A 656 40.64 -2.73 -21.64
C ASP A 656 42.15 -2.99 -21.85
N TYR A 657 42.59 -3.05 -23.10
CA TYR A 657 43.95 -3.46 -23.50
C TYR A 657 44.92 -2.29 -23.64
N GLY A 658 44.80 -1.28 -22.77
CA GLY A 658 45.68 -0.11 -22.76
C GLY A 658 45.11 1.07 -21.98
N ASP A 659 46.02 1.92 -21.50
CA ASP A 659 45.72 3.19 -20.83
C ASP A 659 45.24 4.23 -21.86
N TYR A 660 44.59 5.31 -21.42
CA TYR A 660 44.31 6.44 -22.30
C TYR A 660 45.59 7.22 -22.63
N PRO A 661 45.98 7.34 -23.92
CA PRO A 661 46.99 8.30 -24.33
C PRO A 661 46.58 9.73 -23.97
N LYS A 662 47.55 10.66 -23.85
CA LYS A 662 47.30 12.08 -23.51
C LYS A 662 46.18 12.72 -24.35
N GLU A 663 46.10 12.40 -25.64
CA GLU A 663 45.05 12.89 -26.52
C GLU A 663 43.65 12.37 -26.15
N GLU A 664 43.54 11.10 -25.78
CA GLU A 664 42.28 10.49 -25.37
C GLU A 664 41.86 10.94 -23.97
N GLN A 665 42.83 11.19 -23.07
CA GLN A 665 42.57 11.84 -21.79
C GLN A 665 41.96 13.23 -21.97
N ALA A 666 42.40 14.00 -22.97
CA ALA A 666 41.79 15.29 -23.28
C ALA A 666 40.34 15.15 -23.75
N ILE A 667 40.01 14.07 -24.49
CA ILE A 667 38.63 13.75 -24.88
C ILE A 667 37.78 13.44 -23.64
N ILE A 668 38.26 12.57 -22.74
CA ILE A 668 37.54 12.23 -21.49
C ILE A 668 37.33 13.49 -20.63
N LYS A 669 38.36 14.31 -20.43
CA LYS A 669 38.25 15.56 -19.66
C LYS A 669 37.21 16.50 -20.24
N LYS A 670 37.19 16.66 -21.57
CA LYS A 670 36.16 17.46 -22.25
C LYS A 670 34.76 16.88 -22.03
N GLN A 671 34.58 15.56 -22.15
CA GLN A 671 33.29 14.90 -21.94
C GLN A 671 32.80 15.05 -20.50
N ILE A 672 33.66 14.78 -19.51
CA ILE A 672 33.31 14.92 -18.08
C ILE A 672 32.97 16.37 -17.76
N LYS A 673 33.70 17.35 -18.33
CA LYS A 673 33.37 18.78 -18.15
C LYS A 673 31.98 19.11 -18.64
N LEU A 674 31.64 18.70 -19.87
CA LEU A 674 30.31 18.94 -20.42
C LEU A 674 29.20 18.30 -19.56
N LEU A 675 29.44 17.09 -19.06
CA LEU A 675 28.50 16.39 -18.18
C LEU A 675 28.37 17.07 -16.81
N TYR A 676 29.46 17.61 -16.27
CA TYR A 676 29.44 18.36 -15.02
C TYR A 676 28.71 19.69 -15.18
N ASP A 677 29.02 20.45 -16.23
CA ASP A 677 28.35 21.72 -16.55
C ASP A 677 26.84 21.51 -16.73
N ASP A 678 26.42 20.46 -17.44
CA ASP A 678 25.01 20.08 -17.59
C ASP A 678 24.34 19.71 -16.25
N PHE A 679 25.04 18.98 -15.39
CA PHE A 679 24.52 18.64 -14.06
C PHE A 679 24.35 19.90 -13.19
N VAL A 680 25.37 20.76 -13.14
CA VAL A 680 25.32 22.04 -12.45
C VAL A 680 24.14 22.87 -12.97
N HIS A 681 24.00 22.98 -14.29
CA HIS A 681 22.93 23.75 -14.92
C HIS A 681 21.53 23.20 -14.58
N LYS A 682 21.34 21.88 -14.59
CA LYS A 682 20.05 21.27 -14.23
C LYS A 682 19.69 21.42 -12.76
N VAL A 683 20.69 21.39 -11.88
CA VAL A 683 20.48 21.73 -10.46
C VAL A 683 20.13 23.20 -10.32
N ALA A 684 20.85 24.10 -10.99
CA ALA A 684 20.59 25.53 -10.99
C ALA A 684 19.15 25.84 -11.43
N GLN A 685 18.71 25.25 -12.54
CA GLN A 685 17.32 25.33 -13.03
C GLN A 685 16.30 24.78 -12.01
N GLY A 686 16.56 23.62 -11.43
CA GLY A 686 15.63 22.97 -10.51
C GLY A 686 15.50 23.66 -9.16
N ARG A 687 16.59 24.26 -8.68
CA ARG A 687 16.71 24.88 -7.35
C ARG A 687 16.64 26.40 -7.36
N ASN A 688 16.43 27.00 -8.54
CA ASN A 688 16.41 28.45 -8.74
C ASN A 688 17.69 29.12 -8.20
N MET A 689 18.83 28.55 -8.56
CA MET A 689 20.18 29.04 -8.26
C MET A 689 20.89 29.38 -9.57
N THR A 690 21.99 30.12 -9.48
CA THR A 690 22.94 30.28 -10.59
C THR A 690 23.88 29.08 -10.68
N ASP A 691 24.41 28.81 -11.88
CA ASP A 691 25.41 27.77 -12.09
C ASP A 691 26.64 27.96 -11.17
N ALA A 692 27.03 29.21 -10.90
CA ALA A 692 28.14 29.55 -10.02
C ALA A 692 27.86 29.22 -8.53
N GLU A 693 26.64 29.47 -8.05
CA GLU A 693 26.23 29.10 -6.69
C GLU A 693 26.24 27.57 -6.51
N VAL A 694 25.71 26.85 -7.52
CA VAL A 694 25.71 25.38 -7.51
C VAL A 694 27.12 24.83 -7.59
N ASP A 695 28.01 25.38 -8.42
CA ASP A 695 29.40 24.95 -8.49
C ASP A 695 30.13 25.17 -7.14
N LYS A 696 29.85 26.28 -6.44
CA LYS A 696 30.45 26.57 -5.13
C LYS A 696 30.10 25.53 -4.08
N ILE A 697 28.84 25.08 -4.02
CA ILE A 697 28.36 24.08 -3.04
C ILE A 697 28.42 22.63 -3.57
N GLY A 698 28.74 22.48 -4.85
CA GLY A 698 28.84 21.23 -5.59
C GLY A 698 30.25 20.64 -5.53
N ARG A 699 30.88 20.46 -6.71
CA ARG A 699 32.23 19.88 -6.84
C ARG A 699 32.40 18.52 -6.16
N GLY A 700 31.35 17.70 -6.21
CA GLY A 700 31.30 16.35 -5.66
C GLY A 700 31.05 16.25 -4.17
N ARG A 701 30.88 17.38 -3.45
CA ARG A 701 30.73 17.40 -2.00
C ARG A 701 29.41 16.76 -1.57
N VAL A 702 29.51 15.88 -0.57
CA VAL A 702 28.37 15.28 0.12
C VAL A 702 27.96 16.16 1.30
N TRP A 703 26.67 16.18 1.60
CA TRP A 703 26.08 16.97 2.67
C TRP A 703 25.10 16.10 3.47
N THR A 704 25.00 16.32 4.78
CA THR A 704 23.84 15.82 5.54
C THR A 704 22.58 16.60 5.14
N GLY A 705 21.38 16.11 5.48
CA GLY A 705 20.14 16.80 5.17
C GLY A 705 20.05 18.18 5.82
N SER A 706 20.53 18.31 7.05
CA SER A 706 20.66 19.59 7.77
C SER A 706 21.57 20.58 7.03
N GLN A 707 22.77 20.13 6.65
CA GLN A 707 23.72 20.95 5.89
C GLN A 707 23.18 21.30 4.50
N ALA A 708 22.58 20.33 3.81
CA ALA A 708 21.98 20.51 2.49
C ALA A 708 20.86 21.54 2.50
N LYS A 709 20.07 21.61 3.58
CA LYS A 709 19.08 22.67 3.76
C LYS A 709 19.74 24.03 3.96
N ALA A 710 20.79 24.11 4.78
CA ALA A 710 21.51 25.37 5.01
C ALA A 710 22.12 25.94 3.72
N VAL A 711 22.55 25.09 2.79
CA VAL A 711 23.07 25.50 1.48
C VAL A 711 22.02 25.55 0.36
N GLY A 712 20.73 25.36 0.68
CA GLY A 712 19.61 25.49 -0.27
C GLY A 712 19.35 24.29 -1.21
N LEU A 713 20.09 23.18 -1.04
CA LEU A 713 19.88 21.95 -1.81
C LEU A 713 18.62 21.18 -1.37
N VAL A 714 18.17 21.38 -0.13
CA VAL A 714 16.95 20.78 0.47
C VAL A 714 16.03 21.89 0.98
N ASP A 715 14.72 21.73 0.83
CA ASP A 715 13.75 22.75 1.25
C ASP A 715 13.30 22.57 2.71
N ARG A 716 13.07 21.33 3.14
CA ARG A 716 12.47 21.02 4.45
C ARG A 716 13.15 19.81 5.09
N ILE A 717 13.28 19.87 6.41
CA ILE A 717 13.71 18.74 7.23
C ILE A 717 12.49 17.90 7.62
N GLY A 718 12.58 16.59 7.42
CA GLY A 718 11.62 15.57 7.84
C GLY A 718 11.56 14.38 6.88
N GLY A 719 10.62 13.47 7.11
CA GLY A 719 10.51 12.22 6.36
C GLY A 719 9.39 12.15 5.33
N LEU A 720 8.99 10.91 5.00
CA LEU A 720 7.93 10.62 4.03
C LEU A 720 6.57 11.23 4.43
N ASP A 721 6.26 11.26 5.72
CA ASP A 721 4.98 11.78 6.21
C ASP A 721 4.83 13.29 5.99
N LEU A 722 5.92 14.05 6.20
CA LEU A 722 5.95 15.46 5.87
C LEU A 722 5.82 15.66 4.34
N ALA A 723 6.52 14.87 3.54
CA ALA A 723 6.42 14.94 2.08
C ALA A 723 4.99 14.68 1.58
N ILE A 724 4.28 13.70 2.16
CA ILE A 724 2.86 13.44 1.86
C ILE A 724 1.98 14.61 2.32
N SER A 725 2.23 15.19 3.49
CA SER A 725 1.49 16.36 3.97
C SER A 725 1.64 17.56 3.01
N ILE A 726 2.86 17.85 2.56
CA ILE A 726 3.14 18.93 1.60
C ILE A 726 2.49 18.63 0.24
N ALA A 727 2.50 17.37 -0.19
CA ALA A 727 1.83 16.94 -1.41
C ALA A 727 0.30 17.15 -1.34
N LYS A 728 -0.32 16.93 -0.18
CA LYS A 728 -1.75 17.26 0.04
C LYS A 728 -1.99 18.75 -0.07
N GLU A 729 -1.20 19.54 0.66
CA GLU A 729 -1.32 21.00 0.72
C GLU A 729 -1.20 21.63 -0.68
N ARG A 730 -0.14 21.29 -1.43
CA ARG A 730 0.07 21.80 -2.79
C ARG A 730 -0.96 21.30 -3.81
N ALA A 731 -1.62 20.18 -3.53
CA ALA A 731 -2.74 19.69 -4.32
C ALA A 731 -4.08 20.37 -3.99
N GLY A 732 -4.10 21.37 -3.09
CA GLY A 732 -5.31 22.02 -2.62
C GLY A 732 -6.20 21.11 -1.76
N LEU A 733 -5.62 20.09 -1.13
CA LEU A 733 -6.32 19.18 -0.22
C LEU A 733 -6.13 19.66 1.22
N LYS A 734 -7.17 19.50 2.05
CA LYS A 734 -7.05 19.74 3.50
C LYS A 734 -5.98 18.80 4.09
N LYS A 735 -5.27 19.24 5.13
CA LYS A 735 -4.21 18.46 5.78
C LYS A 735 -4.74 17.12 6.32
N GLU A 736 -5.94 17.15 6.89
CA GLU A 736 -6.67 16.01 7.44
C GLU A 736 -7.42 15.22 6.37
N ALA A 737 -7.38 15.64 5.10
CA ALA A 737 -8.06 14.92 4.02
C ALA A 737 -7.50 13.50 3.93
N GLU A 738 -8.43 12.54 3.91
CA GLU A 738 -8.12 11.17 3.58
C GLU A 738 -7.66 11.08 2.11
N VAL A 739 -6.54 10.39 1.89
CA VAL A 739 -5.96 10.22 0.56
C VAL A 739 -5.65 8.76 0.32
N GLN A 740 -5.88 8.28 -0.89
CA GLN A 740 -5.42 6.96 -1.29
C GLN A 740 -3.97 7.04 -1.76
N ILE A 741 -3.05 6.37 -1.06
CA ILE A 741 -1.66 6.25 -1.50
C ILE A 741 -1.54 5.13 -2.54
N ILE A 742 -1.19 5.49 -3.77
CA ILE A 742 -0.88 4.52 -4.83
C ILE A 742 0.63 4.32 -4.86
N ARG A 743 1.09 3.13 -4.51
CA ARG A 743 2.52 2.76 -4.57
C ARG A 743 2.90 2.34 -5.99
N LEU A 744 3.98 2.92 -6.51
CA LEU A 744 4.54 2.63 -7.83
C LEU A 744 6.07 2.42 -7.73
N PRO A 745 6.67 1.62 -8.62
CA PRO A 745 6.00 0.75 -9.61
C PRO A 745 5.16 -0.35 -8.92
N LYS A 746 4.06 -0.77 -9.57
CA LYS A 746 3.27 -1.90 -9.04
C LYS A 746 4.13 -3.17 -9.09
N PRO A 747 4.09 -4.03 -8.05
CA PRO A 747 4.73 -5.34 -8.13
C PRO A 747 4.20 -6.09 -9.34
N ASP A 748 5.08 -6.77 -10.07
CA ASP A 748 4.66 -7.60 -11.20
C ASP A 748 3.79 -8.76 -10.67
N ILE A 749 2.65 -9.04 -11.31
CA ILE A 749 1.74 -10.12 -10.88
C ILE A 749 2.47 -11.46 -10.90
N PHE A 750 3.37 -11.66 -11.87
CA PHE A 750 4.23 -12.84 -11.94
C PHE A 750 5.23 -12.91 -10.77
N SER A 751 5.77 -11.77 -10.31
CA SER A 751 6.67 -11.75 -9.15
C SER A 751 5.99 -12.13 -7.84
N ARG A 752 4.66 -11.99 -7.73
CA ARG A 752 3.87 -12.50 -6.59
C ARG A 752 3.61 -14.01 -6.67
N LEU A 753 3.45 -14.57 -7.87
CA LEU A 753 3.34 -16.02 -8.04
C LEU A 753 4.67 -16.74 -7.78
N PHE A 754 5.79 -16.12 -8.14
CA PHE A 754 7.15 -16.66 -7.96
C PHE A 754 7.79 -16.31 -6.61
N ASP A 755 7.07 -15.67 -5.69
CA ASP A 755 7.53 -15.53 -4.32
C ASP A 755 7.54 -16.93 -3.68
N PHE A 756 8.73 -17.54 -3.65
CA PHE A 756 9.03 -18.95 -3.31
C PHE A 756 8.43 -19.44 -1.97
N LYS A 757 7.83 -18.56 -1.17
CA LYS A 757 7.12 -18.89 0.06
C LYS A 757 5.77 -19.59 -0.18
N LEU A 758 5.03 -19.24 -1.24
CA LEU A 758 3.71 -19.84 -1.49
C LEU A 758 3.82 -21.24 -2.13
N VAL A 759 4.75 -21.40 -3.07
CA VAL A 759 5.03 -22.68 -3.73
C VAL A 759 5.57 -23.73 -2.74
N ARG A 760 6.35 -23.30 -1.74
CA ARG A 760 6.85 -24.17 -0.67
C ARG A 760 5.75 -24.62 0.31
N ALA A 761 4.65 -23.87 0.41
CA ALA A 761 3.50 -24.21 1.25
C ALA A 761 2.46 -25.08 0.54
N MET A 762 2.48 -25.15 -0.79
CA MET A 762 1.51 -25.89 -1.61
C MET A 762 2.05 -27.19 -2.22
N LEU A 763 3.37 -27.45 -2.15
CA LEU A 763 3.95 -28.69 -2.66
C LEU A 763 4.05 -29.74 -1.54
N PRO A 764 3.46 -30.94 -1.70
CA PRO A 764 3.69 -32.06 -0.80
C PRO A 764 5.19 -32.36 -0.74
N SER A 765 5.72 -32.53 0.46
CA SER A 765 7.16 -32.66 0.74
C SER A 765 7.80 -33.98 0.29
N SER A 766 7.16 -34.79 -0.57
CA SER A 766 7.52 -36.20 -0.73
C SER A 766 8.06 -36.66 -2.10
N GLU A 767 8.03 -35.91 -3.21
CA GLU A 767 8.28 -36.56 -4.53
C GLU A 767 9.17 -35.83 -5.55
N PHE A 768 10.20 -35.09 -5.13
CA PHE A 768 11.26 -34.67 -6.07
C PHE A 768 12.66 -34.88 -5.49
N GLN A 769 13.17 -36.11 -5.59
CA GLN A 769 14.59 -36.38 -5.40
C GLN A 769 15.36 -35.92 -6.64
N ILE A 770 15.67 -34.62 -6.67
CA ILE A 770 16.72 -34.09 -7.55
C ILE A 770 18.04 -34.74 -7.12
N SER A 771 18.73 -35.42 -8.04
CA SER A 771 20.02 -36.06 -7.76
C SER A 771 21.02 -35.06 -7.17
N THR A 772 21.94 -35.56 -6.34
CA THR A 772 22.95 -34.75 -5.64
C THR A 772 23.78 -33.91 -6.62
N GLU A 773 24.03 -34.46 -7.81
CA GLU A 773 24.73 -33.86 -8.94
C GLU A 773 23.90 -32.73 -9.57
N ALA A 774 22.60 -32.94 -9.79
CA ALA A 774 21.72 -31.90 -10.29
C ALA A 774 21.57 -30.74 -9.30
N ARG A 775 21.57 -31.01 -7.99
CA ARG A 775 21.62 -29.97 -6.94
C ARG A 775 22.91 -29.16 -6.98
N LYS A 776 24.07 -29.79 -7.22
CA LYS A 776 25.35 -29.07 -7.36
C LYS A 776 25.35 -28.19 -8.61
N ILE A 777 24.87 -28.69 -9.75
CA ILE A 777 24.79 -27.92 -11.00
C ILE A 777 23.78 -26.76 -10.87
N LEU A 778 22.59 -27.02 -10.31
CA LEU A 778 21.59 -25.99 -10.00
C LEU A 778 22.10 -24.95 -8.99
N GLY A 779 23.00 -25.34 -8.09
CA GLY A 779 23.68 -24.43 -7.16
C GLY A 779 24.77 -23.57 -7.79
N LEU A 780 25.29 -23.94 -8.97
CA LEU A 780 26.33 -23.20 -9.70
C LEU A 780 25.77 -22.20 -10.72
N LEU A 781 24.58 -22.46 -11.28
CA LEU A 781 23.88 -21.55 -12.21
C LEU A 781 23.65 -20.11 -11.68
N PRO A 782 23.44 -19.87 -10.38
CA PRO A 782 23.34 -18.51 -9.83
C PRO A 782 24.70 -17.83 -9.61
N ARG A 783 25.80 -18.59 -9.65
CA ARG A 783 27.15 -18.14 -9.27
C ARG A 783 28.06 -17.88 -10.47
N HIS A 784 27.82 -18.52 -11.62
CA HIS A 784 28.61 -18.33 -12.84
C HIS A 784 27.74 -18.37 -14.11
N ARG A 785 28.11 -17.62 -15.17
CA ARG A 785 27.56 -17.83 -16.51
C ARG A 785 28.21 -19.07 -17.12
N ILE A 786 27.46 -20.17 -17.19
CA ILE A 786 27.91 -21.45 -17.77
C ILE A 786 27.61 -21.44 -19.27
N PHE A 787 28.66 -21.48 -20.10
CA PHE A 787 28.53 -21.50 -21.56
C PHE A 787 28.54 -22.93 -22.15
N MET A 788 29.19 -23.89 -21.48
CA MET A 788 29.22 -25.30 -21.85
C MET A 788 29.52 -26.17 -20.61
N LEU A 789 28.96 -27.38 -20.55
CA LEU A 789 29.27 -28.38 -19.53
C LEU A 789 29.95 -29.58 -20.23
N MET A 790 31.15 -29.96 -19.78
CA MET A 790 31.84 -31.15 -20.32
C MET A 790 31.07 -32.43 -19.92
N PRO A 791 30.95 -33.45 -20.79
CA PRO A 791 30.17 -34.65 -20.51
C PRO A 791 30.86 -35.66 -19.58
N TYR A 792 32.02 -35.33 -19.00
CA TYR A 792 32.75 -36.18 -18.06
C TYR A 792 33.36 -35.37 -16.90
N GLN A 793 33.56 -36.02 -15.75
CA GLN A 793 34.21 -35.44 -14.57
C GLN A 793 35.67 -35.92 -14.48
N ILE A 794 36.60 -34.98 -14.27
CA ILE A 794 37.99 -35.30 -13.95
C ILE A 794 38.14 -35.18 -12.43
N LYS A 795 38.55 -36.28 -11.78
CA LYS A 795 38.99 -36.27 -10.38
C LYS A 795 40.52 -36.32 -10.37
N ILE A 796 41.14 -35.32 -9.77
CA ILE A 796 42.58 -35.30 -9.53
C ILE A 796 42.78 -35.65 -8.06
N HIS A 797 43.56 -36.70 -7.80
CA HIS A 797 43.92 -37.15 -6.46
C HIS A 797 45.10 -36.35 -5.92
#